data_AF-A0A9D5RF39-F1
#
_entry.id   AF-A0A9D5RF39-F1
#
_cell.length_a   1.000
_cell.length_b   1.000
_cell.length_c   1.000
_cell.angle_alpha   90.00
_cell.angle_beta   90.00
_cell.angle_gamma   90.00
#
_symmetry.space_group_name_H-M   'P 1'
#
loop_
_entity.id
_entity.type
_entity.pdbx_description
1 polymer ?
#
loop_
_entity_poly.entity_id
_entity_poly.type
_entity_poly.pdbx_seq_one_letter_code
_entity_poly.pdbx_strand_id
1 'polypeptide(L)'
;MEGGICQPHLRLWVTIYLISLSLVKCARLGYNSIIPSDFGSIKECGFMRKSGVLMHITSLPSPGGIGTLGQAAYDFVDFVVSAGMNIWQVLPVGPVGYAESPYQSTSTYAGNPLMIDFPLLEKEGILPTGLYAPLENGETVDFEAVKAQSAELLGKAFEHSAAGLADEIGAFADAHAWVRDYALFLAIKEKFDQVSWMEWPDEDIRLRRPEAVARYAEELRPRIDYFIFTQYLFFRQWDALHAYARARGVELMGDMPIYVSEDSADVWLNPELFELDEDCRPIRIAGVPPDYFQVNGQRWGNPLYRWDVHAKTGYAWWIGRLRAAGALFDSIRIDHFIGFANYYAIPATEATARNGKYELGPGRKLFARIKKELPELKIVAEDLGVVSARVRKLLAYCGYPGMKVMQFAFDSDDTNVDLPQHHTENCIVYTGTHDNNTTLGWWQGATDKVKAFAREKLGMPEDSDDILSYIIDAAFGSVANTAILPMQDLLALGEGYRMNFPGTVGGNWLWRMLPQDLGDIARYVRILNRRHHRGTLPEIDADKLLAEAESLCWGRHHVPLRDASPVQLHDALSESVMAAIAPRWTDDWEDHIERRHAVYLSAEYLVGRAVYNNLFNLGILDQVKALLSAKGVDLASLEDIEDAALGNGGLGRLAACFLDSAATRNVPLDGYGLRYRYGLFKQVFEDFKQKELPDDWTAFGDPWSIRRDEMAVIVPMKGLDVRAVPYDMPIIGYGDSSISTLRLWQCESTHEFDFDLFNMQDYAKASKDKNTAEDITKLLYPNDTMKAGKLLRVRQQYVLCSASLQDMLRTYKE
;
A
#
# COMPACT_ATOMS: atom_id res chain seq x y z
N MET A 1 -17.91 31.86 46.36
CA MET A 1 -16.69 32.51 46.87
C MET A 1 -15.79 32.73 45.68
N GLU A 2 -15.51 33.99 45.39
CA GLU A 2 -14.55 34.46 44.41
C GLU A 2 -13.12 34.07 44.81
N GLY A 3 -12.23 33.92 43.83
CA GLY A 3 -10.79 33.77 44.05
C GLY A 3 -10.12 32.97 42.93
N GLY A 4 -9.74 33.65 41.85
CA GLY A 4 -9.09 33.04 40.69
C GLY A 4 -7.59 32.84 40.83
N ILE A 5 -7.05 32.00 39.93
CA ILE A 5 -5.69 32.10 39.40
C ILE A 5 -5.79 31.87 37.89
N CYS A 6 -5.45 32.90 37.11
CA CYS A 6 -5.20 32.84 35.67
C CYS A 6 -3.91 32.06 35.37
N GLN A 7 -3.91 31.24 34.32
CA GLN A 7 -2.86 31.19 33.28
C GLN A 7 -3.39 30.49 32.01
N PRO A 8 -2.82 30.76 30.81
CA PRO A 8 -3.58 30.91 29.57
C PRO A 8 -3.34 29.80 28.52
N HIS A 9 -4.29 29.66 27.60
CA HIS A 9 -4.23 28.94 26.31
C HIS A 9 -4.17 27.39 26.32
N LEU A 10 -5.31 26.76 26.67
CA LEU A 10 -5.78 25.57 25.94
C LEU A 10 -7.06 25.99 25.18
N ARG A 11 -6.99 26.20 23.87
CA ARG A 11 -8.21 26.33 23.04
C ARG A 11 -8.73 24.93 22.72
N LEU A 12 -9.42 24.34 23.68
CA LEU A 12 -10.22 23.13 23.48
C LEU A 12 -11.43 23.50 22.59
N TRP A 13 -11.40 23.16 21.30
CA TRP A 13 -12.58 23.27 20.42
C TRP A 13 -13.40 21.98 20.45
N VAL A 14 -13.88 21.57 21.63
CA VAL A 14 -14.94 20.55 21.71
C VAL A 14 -16.25 21.26 21.40
N THR A 15 -16.71 21.12 20.16
CA THR A 15 -18.02 21.64 19.75
C THR A 15 -19.09 20.61 20.13
N ILE A 16 -19.69 20.75 21.31
CA ILE A 16 -20.80 19.90 21.74
C ILE A 16 -22.09 20.42 21.10
N TYR A 17 -22.60 19.72 20.10
CA TYR A 17 -23.96 19.92 19.62
C TYR A 17 -24.95 19.17 20.52
N LEU A 18 -25.52 19.87 21.49
CA LEU A 18 -26.68 19.38 22.24
C LEU A 18 -27.94 19.50 21.37
N ILE A 19 -28.34 18.42 20.71
CA ILE A 19 -29.64 18.36 20.03
C ILE A 19 -30.72 18.19 21.12
N SER A 20 -31.23 19.31 21.64
CA SER A 20 -32.39 19.31 22.54
C SER A 20 -33.69 19.13 21.74
N LEU A 21 -34.66 18.45 22.37
CA LEU A 21 -35.96 17.98 21.89
C LEU A 21 -36.97 19.10 21.48
N SER A 22 -36.54 20.10 20.73
CA SER A 22 -37.38 21.23 20.27
C SER A 22 -37.48 21.39 18.75
N LEU A 23 -36.93 20.45 17.96
CA LEU A 23 -36.90 20.54 16.48
C LEU A 23 -37.58 19.35 15.78
N VAL A 24 -38.64 18.80 16.36
CA VAL A 24 -39.63 18.04 15.58
C VAL A 24 -40.69 19.01 15.02
N LYS A 25 -40.25 19.84 14.07
CA LYS A 25 -41.13 20.49 13.08
C LYS A 25 -40.51 20.32 11.69
N CYS A 26 -40.29 19.08 11.29
CA CYS A 26 -40.20 18.72 9.88
C CYS A 26 -41.54 18.15 9.43
N ALA A 27 -42.41 19.01 8.91
CA ALA A 27 -43.44 18.63 7.97
C ALA A 27 -43.71 19.83 7.06
N ARG A 28 -43.51 19.61 5.74
CA ARG A 28 -43.66 20.53 4.60
C ARG A 28 -42.38 21.21 4.10
N LEU A 29 -41.46 20.40 3.58
CA LEU A 29 -40.86 20.73 2.29
C LEU A 29 -41.21 19.59 1.35
N GLY A 30 -42.02 19.90 0.33
CA GLY A 30 -42.41 18.95 -0.69
C GLY A 30 -41.21 18.55 -1.53
N TYR A 31 -40.68 17.37 -1.26
CA TYR A 31 -39.93 16.60 -2.24
C TYR A 31 -40.82 15.44 -2.67
N ASN A 32 -41.48 15.64 -3.81
CA ASN A 32 -42.11 14.54 -4.53
C ASN A 32 -41.02 13.55 -4.92
N SER A 33 -41.13 12.33 -4.38
CA SER A 33 -40.86 11.07 -5.06
C SER A 33 -39.80 11.10 -6.17
N ILE A 34 -38.53 10.96 -5.78
CA ILE A 34 -37.54 10.26 -6.60
C ILE A 34 -36.82 9.31 -5.65
N ILE A 35 -37.45 8.16 -5.40
CA ILE A 35 -36.70 6.94 -5.07
C ILE A 35 -36.42 6.32 -6.44
N PRO A 36 -35.18 6.34 -6.96
CA PRO A 36 -34.87 5.55 -8.14
C PRO A 36 -35.12 4.08 -7.78
N SER A 37 -35.96 3.42 -8.56
CA SER A 37 -36.33 2.01 -8.38
C SER A 37 -35.22 1.01 -8.72
N ASP A 38 -33.97 1.48 -8.85
CA ASP A 38 -32.83 0.69 -9.26
C ASP A 38 -31.76 0.67 -8.14
N PHE A 39 -32.09 0.04 -7.01
CA PHE A 39 -31.07 -0.60 -6.15
C PHE A 39 -30.74 -2.01 -6.69
N GLY A 40 -30.73 -2.16 -8.02
CA GLY A 40 -30.31 -3.36 -8.71
C GLY A 40 -28.81 -3.28 -8.96
N SER A 41 -28.03 -4.04 -8.19
CA SER A 41 -26.57 -4.16 -8.27
C SER A 41 -25.85 -2.80 -8.29
N ILE A 42 -25.18 -2.44 -7.20
CA ILE A 42 -23.94 -1.70 -7.35
C ILE A 42 -23.04 -2.63 -8.17
N LYS A 43 -23.10 -2.52 -9.50
CA LYS A 43 -22.07 -3.05 -10.37
C LYS A 43 -20.77 -2.47 -9.84
N GLU A 44 -19.83 -3.33 -9.51
CA GLU A 44 -18.41 -3.03 -9.46
C GLU A 44 -18.08 -2.10 -10.63
N CYS A 45 -18.02 -0.80 -10.37
CA CYS A 45 -17.77 0.21 -11.39
C CYS A 45 -16.96 1.33 -10.75
N GLY A 46 -15.79 0.94 -10.24
CA GLY A 46 -14.65 1.81 -10.06
C GLY A 46 -13.43 0.96 -10.39
N PHE A 47 -12.60 1.39 -11.33
CA PHE A 47 -11.29 0.76 -11.52
C PHE A 47 -10.61 0.68 -10.15
N MET A 48 -10.13 -0.51 -9.74
CA MET A 48 -9.41 -0.67 -8.48
C MET A 48 -8.20 0.29 -8.48
N ARG A 49 -8.25 1.29 -7.61
CA ARG A 49 -7.15 2.25 -7.45
C ARG A 49 -6.01 1.52 -6.77
N LYS A 50 -4.83 1.56 -7.36
CA LYS A 50 -3.66 0.84 -6.86
C LYS A 50 -2.75 1.75 -6.04
N SER A 51 -1.96 1.14 -5.18
CA SER A 51 -0.78 1.73 -4.56
C SER A 51 0.43 0.81 -4.78
N GLY A 52 1.63 1.39 -4.67
CA GLY A 52 2.87 0.66 -4.84
C GLY A 52 4.06 1.34 -4.21
N VAL A 53 5.19 0.63 -4.27
CA VAL A 53 6.47 1.09 -3.73
C VAL A 53 7.54 1.06 -4.81
N LEU A 54 8.36 2.12 -4.86
CA LEU A 54 9.57 2.20 -5.67
C LEU A 54 10.75 1.76 -4.81
N MET A 55 11.31 0.59 -5.12
CA MET A 55 12.43 -0.02 -4.41
C MET A 55 13.25 -0.85 -5.40
N HIS A 56 14.51 -0.51 -5.66
CA HIS A 56 15.32 -1.32 -6.58
C HIS A 56 15.86 -2.58 -5.90
N ILE A 57 16.11 -3.63 -6.68
CA ILE A 57 16.63 -4.91 -6.18
C ILE A 57 17.92 -4.71 -5.39
N THR A 58 18.84 -3.87 -5.87
CA THR A 58 20.13 -3.62 -5.21
C THR A 58 20.00 -3.02 -3.80
N SER A 59 18.88 -2.36 -3.51
CA SER A 59 18.61 -1.73 -2.22
C SER A 59 18.02 -2.70 -1.21
N LEU A 60 17.66 -3.92 -1.61
CA LEU A 60 17.13 -4.93 -0.68
C LEU A 60 18.17 -5.31 0.39
N PRO A 61 17.72 -5.64 1.61
CA PRO A 61 18.57 -6.00 2.74
C PRO A 61 19.09 -7.44 2.64
N SER A 62 19.40 -7.93 1.44
CA SER A 62 20.00 -9.25 1.25
C SER A 62 21.38 -9.32 1.93
N PRO A 63 21.80 -10.50 2.40
CA PRO A 63 23.17 -10.69 2.87
C PRO A 63 24.17 -10.45 1.72
N GLY A 64 25.37 -9.97 2.05
CA GLY A 64 26.49 -9.91 1.10
C GLY A 64 26.68 -8.60 0.36
N GLY A 65 26.30 -7.46 0.96
CA GLY A 65 26.69 -6.14 0.46
C GLY A 65 25.84 -5.55 -0.68
N ILE A 66 24.97 -6.34 -1.31
CA ILE A 66 24.00 -5.88 -2.33
C ILE A 66 22.70 -6.67 -2.21
N GLY A 67 21.57 -6.06 -2.59
CA GLY A 67 20.31 -6.77 -2.74
C GLY A 67 20.27 -7.69 -3.97
N THR A 68 19.70 -8.88 -3.80
CA THR A 68 19.68 -10.00 -4.76
C THR A 68 18.26 -10.56 -4.94
N LEU A 69 18.08 -11.45 -5.92
CA LEU A 69 16.83 -12.18 -6.21
C LEU A 69 16.56 -13.35 -5.24
N GLY A 70 17.15 -13.30 -4.05
CA GLY A 70 17.03 -14.30 -2.99
C GLY A 70 15.90 -14.04 -2.01
N GLN A 71 15.99 -14.66 -0.82
CA GLN A 71 14.93 -14.61 0.20
C GLN A 71 14.43 -13.19 0.51
N ALA A 72 15.31 -12.19 0.59
CA ALA A 72 14.91 -10.81 0.86
C ALA A 72 13.96 -10.22 -0.22
N ALA A 73 14.07 -10.66 -1.48
CA ALA A 73 13.14 -10.25 -2.54
C ALA A 73 11.76 -10.89 -2.36
N TYR A 74 11.70 -12.15 -1.93
CA TYR A 74 10.43 -12.83 -1.62
C TYR A 74 9.77 -12.23 -0.38
N ASP A 75 10.55 -11.96 0.67
CA ASP A 75 10.08 -11.27 1.87
C ASP A 75 9.57 -9.87 1.53
N PHE A 76 10.20 -9.17 0.58
CA PHE A 76 9.73 -7.87 0.12
C PHE A 76 8.41 -7.96 -0.66
N VAL A 77 8.20 -8.99 -1.47
CA VAL A 77 6.88 -9.26 -2.09
C VAL A 77 5.83 -9.47 -1.00
N ASP A 78 6.13 -10.27 0.04
CA ASP A 78 5.20 -10.50 1.15
C ASP A 78 4.95 -9.21 1.96
N PHE A 79 5.95 -8.34 2.11
CA PHE A 79 5.78 -7.00 2.67
C PHE A 79 4.79 -6.17 1.82
N VAL A 80 4.96 -6.11 0.50
CA VAL A 80 4.06 -5.38 -0.41
C VAL A 80 2.61 -5.86 -0.25
N VAL A 81 2.41 -7.18 -0.19
CA VAL A 81 1.09 -7.79 0.06
C VAL A 81 0.56 -7.40 1.44
N SER A 82 1.38 -7.53 2.48
CA SER A 82 0.97 -7.22 3.86
C SER A 82 0.61 -5.74 4.07
N ALA A 83 1.20 -4.85 3.28
CA ALA A 83 0.90 -3.43 3.21
C ALA A 83 -0.39 -3.11 2.43
N GLY A 84 -0.98 -4.10 1.76
CA GLY A 84 -2.12 -3.94 0.86
C GLY A 84 -1.77 -3.25 -0.46
N MET A 85 -0.49 -3.14 -0.80
CA MET A 85 -0.03 -2.58 -2.08
C MET A 85 -0.09 -3.63 -3.19
N ASN A 86 -0.12 -3.18 -4.45
CA ASN A 86 -0.22 -4.06 -5.62
C ASN A 86 0.92 -3.91 -6.62
N ILE A 87 1.77 -2.90 -6.48
CA ILE A 87 2.83 -2.61 -7.44
C ILE A 87 4.17 -2.54 -6.71
N TRP A 88 5.13 -3.29 -7.21
CA TRP A 88 6.54 -3.10 -6.89
C TRP A 88 7.23 -2.53 -8.14
N GLN A 89 7.61 -1.26 -8.07
CA GLN A 89 8.38 -0.63 -9.13
C GLN A 89 9.88 -0.80 -8.88
N VAL A 90 10.58 -1.24 -9.91
CA VAL A 90 12.05 -1.35 -9.93
C VAL A 90 12.63 -0.45 -11.02
N LEU A 91 13.89 -0.04 -10.83
CA LEU A 91 14.71 0.57 -11.88
C LEU A 91 15.13 -0.50 -12.91
N PRO A 92 15.78 -0.13 -14.03
CA PRO A 92 16.26 -1.10 -15.01
C PRO A 92 17.13 -2.19 -14.35
N VAL A 93 16.88 -3.45 -14.69
CA VAL A 93 17.57 -4.61 -14.09
C VAL A 93 18.72 -5.15 -14.94
N GLY A 94 19.11 -4.38 -15.96
CA GLY A 94 20.19 -4.72 -16.87
C GLY A 94 21.57 -4.57 -16.23
N PRO A 95 22.60 -5.26 -16.75
CA PRO A 95 23.97 -5.11 -16.29
C PRO A 95 24.45 -3.68 -16.48
N VAL A 96 25.02 -3.11 -15.44
CA VAL A 96 25.46 -1.71 -15.40
C VAL A 96 26.86 -1.56 -16.01
N GLY A 97 27.05 -0.48 -16.77
CA GLY A 97 28.35 -0.08 -17.31
C GLY A 97 29.02 0.95 -16.40
N TYR A 98 29.25 2.15 -16.96
CA TYR A 98 29.94 3.23 -16.27
C TYR A 98 29.15 3.78 -15.08
N ALA A 99 29.85 4.03 -13.96
CA ALA A 99 29.32 4.65 -12.74
C ALA A 99 28.10 3.92 -12.11
N GLU A 100 27.97 2.61 -12.35
CA GLU A 100 26.94 1.74 -11.77
C GLU A 100 25.49 2.17 -12.06
N SER A 101 25.28 2.97 -13.11
CA SER A 101 23.95 3.47 -13.45
C SER A 101 23.11 2.41 -14.17
N PRO A 102 21.91 2.08 -13.65
CA PRO A 102 20.93 1.24 -14.34
C PRO A 102 20.53 1.76 -15.73
N TYR A 103 20.67 3.08 -15.96
CA TYR A 103 20.33 3.74 -17.22
C TYR A 103 21.46 3.70 -18.25
N GLN A 104 22.64 3.20 -17.87
CA GLN A 104 23.79 2.99 -18.74
C GLN A 104 24.10 1.50 -18.86
N SER A 105 23.07 0.72 -19.21
CA SER A 105 23.22 -0.72 -19.35
C SER A 105 23.98 -1.12 -20.62
N THR A 106 24.77 -2.19 -20.50
CA THR A 106 25.50 -2.80 -21.62
C THR A 106 24.62 -3.65 -22.55
N SER A 107 23.36 -3.89 -22.16
CA SER A 107 22.37 -4.57 -23.00
C SER A 107 20.94 -4.19 -22.61
N THR A 108 20.06 -4.01 -23.59
CA THR A 108 18.61 -3.83 -23.34
C THR A 108 17.84 -5.13 -23.07
N TYR A 109 18.51 -6.29 -23.15
CA TYR A 109 17.91 -7.62 -22.99
C TYR A 109 18.45 -8.37 -21.76
N ALA A 110 19.73 -8.19 -21.43
CA ALA A 110 20.39 -8.95 -20.38
C ALA A 110 19.92 -8.56 -18.97
N GLY A 111 20.05 -9.49 -18.03
CA GLY A 111 19.91 -9.26 -16.60
C GLY A 111 21.25 -9.04 -15.91
N ASN A 112 21.26 -8.27 -14.83
CA ASN A 112 22.47 -7.95 -14.07
C ASN A 112 22.94 -9.16 -13.23
N PRO A 113 24.12 -9.75 -13.51
CA PRO A 113 24.62 -10.89 -12.74
C PRO A 113 24.87 -10.60 -11.26
N LEU A 114 25.01 -9.32 -10.87
CA LEU A 114 25.17 -8.94 -9.47
C LEU A 114 23.91 -9.16 -8.62
N MET A 115 22.75 -9.34 -9.27
CA MET A 115 21.49 -9.62 -8.57
C MET A 115 21.26 -11.13 -8.34
N ILE A 116 22.14 -12.00 -8.86
CA ILE A 116 22.03 -13.44 -8.65
C ILE A 116 22.30 -13.77 -7.16
N ASP A 117 21.40 -14.53 -6.56
CA ASP A 117 21.49 -14.92 -5.16
C ASP A 117 22.28 -16.22 -4.97
N PHE A 118 23.48 -16.11 -4.38
CA PHE A 118 24.36 -17.25 -4.11
C PHE A 118 23.84 -18.22 -3.04
N PRO A 119 23.22 -17.78 -1.91
CA PRO A 119 22.59 -18.70 -0.96
C PRO A 119 21.57 -19.63 -1.62
N LEU A 120 20.75 -19.12 -2.55
CA LEU A 120 19.82 -19.93 -3.32
C LEU A 120 20.56 -20.92 -4.23
N LEU A 121 21.65 -20.53 -4.88
CA LEU A 121 22.47 -21.45 -5.67
C LEU A 121 23.09 -22.57 -4.81
N GLU A 122 23.51 -22.30 -3.58
CA GLU A 122 23.99 -23.35 -2.67
C GLU A 122 22.87 -24.32 -2.28
N LYS A 123 21.67 -23.80 -2.02
CA LYS A 123 20.48 -24.61 -1.69
C LYS A 123 20.05 -25.51 -2.86
N GLU A 124 20.20 -25.03 -4.09
CA GLU A 124 19.90 -25.77 -5.31
C GLU A 124 21.02 -26.73 -5.73
N GLY A 125 22.18 -26.69 -5.07
CA GLY A 125 23.35 -27.48 -5.43
C GLY A 125 24.06 -27.01 -6.71
N ILE A 126 23.74 -25.80 -7.20
CA ILE A 126 24.40 -25.19 -8.36
C ILE A 126 25.77 -24.61 -7.94
N LEU A 127 25.85 -24.08 -6.73
CA LEU A 127 27.09 -23.69 -6.07
C LEU A 127 27.39 -24.70 -4.94
N PRO A 128 28.63 -25.18 -4.78
CA PRO A 128 28.97 -26.05 -3.66
C PRO A 128 28.66 -25.39 -2.30
N THR A 129 28.07 -26.15 -1.39
CA THR A 129 27.65 -25.67 -0.07
C THR A 129 28.83 -25.15 0.77
N GLY A 130 28.66 -23.99 1.39
CA GLY A 130 29.63 -23.38 2.31
C GLY A 130 30.71 -22.54 1.63
N LEU A 131 30.57 -22.25 0.33
CA LEU A 131 31.46 -21.35 -0.40
C LEU A 131 31.05 -19.88 -0.28
N TYR A 132 29.75 -19.61 -0.15
CA TYR A 132 29.27 -18.26 0.00
C TYR A 132 29.57 -17.74 1.41
N ALA A 133 30.41 -16.71 1.49
CA ALA A 133 30.66 -15.95 2.70
C ALA A 133 30.14 -14.53 2.49
N PRO A 134 29.11 -14.07 3.22
CA PRO A 134 28.53 -12.76 2.99
C PRO A 134 29.54 -11.66 3.31
N LEU A 135 29.66 -10.68 2.41
CA LEU A 135 30.31 -9.40 2.68
C LEU A 135 29.58 -8.64 3.79
N GLU A 136 30.27 -7.64 4.36
CA GLU A 136 29.70 -6.75 5.37
C GLU A 136 28.47 -6.03 4.81
N ASN A 137 27.40 -5.97 5.61
CA ASN A 137 26.19 -5.26 5.25
C ASN A 137 26.24 -3.84 5.79
N GLY A 138 25.79 -2.90 4.97
CA GLY A 138 25.60 -1.51 5.34
C GLY A 138 24.50 -0.87 4.51
N GLU A 139 24.29 0.43 4.73
CA GLU A 139 23.30 1.25 4.04
C GLU A 139 23.76 1.66 2.62
N THR A 140 24.97 1.26 2.23
CA THR A 140 25.55 1.51 0.91
C THR A 140 26.11 0.23 0.29
N VAL A 141 26.02 0.13 -1.05
CA VAL A 141 26.65 -0.95 -1.83
C VAL A 141 28.13 -0.65 -2.07
N ASP A 142 29.02 -1.58 -1.74
CA ASP A 142 30.40 -1.60 -2.24
C ASP A 142 30.45 -2.42 -3.54
N PHE A 143 30.27 -1.74 -4.67
CA PHE A 143 30.22 -2.39 -5.99
C PHE A 143 31.53 -3.08 -6.37
N GLU A 144 32.69 -2.61 -5.88
CA GLU A 144 33.98 -3.24 -6.20
C GLU A 144 34.08 -4.61 -5.52
N ALA A 145 33.81 -4.66 -4.22
CA ALA A 145 33.82 -5.90 -3.44
C ALA A 145 32.77 -6.90 -3.95
N VAL A 146 31.55 -6.41 -4.24
CA VAL A 146 30.45 -7.23 -4.78
C VAL A 146 30.78 -7.82 -6.15
N LYS A 147 31.36 -7.03 -7.06
CA LYS A 147 31.79 -7.51 -8.39
C LYS A 147 32.87 -8.59 -8.28
N ALA A 148 33.86 -8.38 -7.41
CA ALA A 148 34.94 -9.33 -7.21
C ALA A 148 34.42 -10.68 -6.69
N GLN A 149 33.59 -10.65 -5.64
CA GLN A 149 32.97 -11.86 -5.08
C GLN A 149 32.04 -12.54 -6.09
N SER A 150 31.22 -11.77 -6.81
CA SER A 150 30.28 -12.31 -7.79
C SER A 150 31.01 -13.04 -8.93
N ALA A 151 32.08 -12.45 -9.47
CA ALA A 151 32.90 -13.08 -10.50
C ALA A 151 33.51 -14.41 -10.02
N GLU A 152 34.06 -14.44 -8.80
CA GLU A 152 34.63 -15.65 -8.20
C GLU A 152 33.57 -16.76 -8.04
N LEU A 153 32.45 -16.45 -7.42
CA LEU A 153 31.41 -17.45 -7.10
C LEU A 153 30.68 -17.94 -8.35
N LEU A 154 30.38 -17.06 -9.32
CA LEU A 154 29.82 -17.48 -10.61
C LEU A 154 30.80 -18.36 -11.39
N GLY A 155 32.10 -18.10 -11.30
CA GLY A 155 33.14 -18.97 -11.87
C GLY A 155 33.07 -20.38 -11.29
N LYS A 156 33.02 -20.50 -9.96
CA LYS A 156 32.90 -21.79 -9.27
C LYS A 156 31.58 -22.50 -9.59
N ALA A 157 30.47 -21.76 -9.67
CA ALA A 157 29.18 -22.33 -10.06
C ALA A 157 29.20 -22.88 -11.50
N PHE A 158 29.84 -22.17 -12.42
CA PHE A 158 30.01 -22.61 -13.81
C PHE A 158 30.83 -23.90 -13.88
N GLU A 159 32.00 -23.94 -13.22
CA GLU A 159 32.86 -25.12 -13.18
C GLU A 159 32.16 -26.34 -12.55
N HIS A 160 31.33 -26.10 -11.52
CA HIS A 160 30.64 -27.17 -10.80
C HIS A 160 29.46 -27.75 -11.58
N SER A 161 28.63 -26.89 -12.18
CA SER A 161 27.26 -27.25 -12.55
C SER A 161 26.91 -27.07 -14.02
N ALA A 162 27.67 -26.31 -14.80
CA ALA A 162 27.29 -25.99 -16.17
C ALA A 162 27.19 -27.25 -17.06
N ALA A 163 28.06 -28.24 -16.87
CA ALA A 163 28.00 -29.51 -17.60
C ALA A 163 26.74 -30.33 -17.27
N GLY A 164 26.29 -30.31 -16.01
CA GLY A 164 25.07 -30.99 -15.57
C GLY A 164 23.78 -30.28 -16.02
N LEU A 165 23.86 -28.97 -16.27
CA LEU A 165 22.76 -28.11 -16.71
C LEU A 165 22.79 -27.80 -18.21
N ALA A 166 23.60 -28.50 -19.00
CA ALA A 166 23.85 -28.17 -20.40
C ALA A 166 22.58 -28.11 -21.26
N ASP A 167 21.62 -29.02 -21.02
CA ASP A 167 20.35 -29.05 -21.74
C ASP A 167 19.47 -27.83 -21.41
N GLU A 168 19.41 -27.43 -20.14
CA GLU A 168 18.65 -26.26 -19.69
C GLU A 168 19.27 -24.96 -20.22
N ILE A 169 20.59 -24.83 -20.14
CA ILE A 169 21.34 -23.69 -20.67
C ILE A 169 21.18 -23.60 -22.19
N GLY A 170 21.22 -24.74 -22.90
CA GLY A 170 20.98 -24.82 -24.34
C GLY A 170 19.57 -24.37 -24.72
N ALA A 171 18.55 -24.88 -24.01
CA ALA A 171 17.17 -24.48 -24.21
C ALA A 171 16.95 -22.98 -23.97
N PHE A 172 17.57 -22.42 -22.92
CA PHE A 172 17.56 -20.98 -22.67
C PHE A 172 18.21 -20.20 -23.83
N ALA A 173 19.40 -20.61 -24.28
CA ALA A 173 20.08 -19.93 -25.38
C ALA A 173 19.30 -19.97 -26.70
N ASP A 174 18.53 -21.03 -26.94
CA ASP A 174 17.67 -21.18 -28.11
C ASP A 174 16.39 -20.34 -28.01
N ALA A 175 15.80 -20.23 -26.81
CA ALA A 175 14.66 -19.34 -26.55
C ALA A 175 15.04 -17.86 -26.63
N HIS A 176 16.30 -17.53 -26.32
CA HIS A 176 16.80 -16.16 -26.24
C HIS A 176 17.94 -15.90 -27.25
N ALA A 177 17.60 -15.77 -28.52
CA ALA A 177 18.57 -15.61 -29.61
C ALA A 177 19.62 -14.51 -29.40
N TRP A 178 19.29 -13.43 -28.66
CA TRP A 178 20.19 -12.33 -28.33
C TRP A 178 21.36 -12.72 -27.43
N VAL A 179 21.24 -13.80 -26.63
CA VAL A 179 22.22 -14.10 -25.57
C VAL A 179 23.59 -14.48 -26.12
N ARG A 180 23.63 -15.15 -27.28
CA ARG A 180 24.89 -15.58 -27.90
C ARG A 180 25.72 -14.39 -28.38
N ASP A 181 25.06 -13.42 -29.02
CA ASP A 181 25.69 -12.17 -29.45
C ASP A 181 26.13 -11.31 -28.26
N TYR A 182 25.31 -11.25 -27.19
CA TYR A 182 25.67 -10.56 -25.96
C TYR A 182 26.86 -11.21 -25.24
N ALA A 183 26.87 -12.53 -25.12
CA ALA A 183 27.97 -13.29 -24.53
C ALA A 183 29.27 -13.13 -25.34
N LEU A 184 29.18 -13.10 -26.66
CA LEU A 184 30.33 -12.78 -27.53
C LEU A 184 30.84 -11.36 -27.30
N PHE A 185 29.94 -10.37 -27.21
CA PHE A 185 30.30 -8.98 -26.89
C PHE A 185 31.10 -8.90 -25.58
N LEU A 186 30.60 -9.51 -24.51
CA LEU A 186 31.27 -9.53 -23.21
C LEU A 186 32.61 -10.27 -23.25
N ALA A 187 32.69 -11.41 -23.94
CA ALA A 187 33.93 -12.17 -24.06
C ALA A 187 35.03 -11.40 -24.79
N ILE A 188 34.69 -10.68 -25.85
CA ILE A 188 35.64 -9.82 -26.57
C ILE A 188 36.03 -8.63 -25.69
N LYS A 189 35.07 -8.03 -25.00
CA LYS A 189 35.31 -6.93 -24.07
C LYS A 189 36.29 -7.34 -22.96
N GLU A 190 36.11 -8.52 -22.38
CA GLU A 190 37.05 -9.08 -21.39
C GLU A 190 38.43 -9.37 -21.99
N LYS A 191 38.50 -9.91 -23.21
CA LYS A 191 39.77 -10.13 -23.92
C LYS A 191 40.55 -8.84 -24.17
N PHE A 192 39.86 -7.71 -24.32
CA PHE A 192 40.47 -6.40 -24.51
C PHE A 192 40.43 -5.53 -23.24
N ASP A 193 40.58 -6.13 -22.07
CA ASP A 193 40.75 -5.43 -20.79
C ASP A 193 39.59 -4.47 -20.44
N GLN A 194 38.36 -4.88 -20.79
CA GLN A 194 37.12 -4.15 -20.53
C GLN A 194 36.97 -2.81 -21.28
N VAL A 195 37.86 -2.47 -22.22
CA VAL A 195 37.76 -1.22 -22.99
C VAL A 195 36.48 -1.17 -23.82
N SER A 196 36.05 0.05 -24.18
CA SER A 196 34.86 0.25 -25.01
C SER A 196 35.01 -0.46 -26.36
N TRP A 197 33.94 -1.02 -26.90
CA TRP A 197 33.99 -1.71 -28.20
C TRP A 197 34.46 -0.81 -29.34
N MET A 198 34.24 0.50 -29.21
CA MET A 198 34.72 1.51 -30.16
C MET A 198 36.27 1.63 -30.15
N GLU A 199 36.93 1.18 -29.10
CA GLU A 199 38.38 1.21 -28.91
C GLU A 199 39.05 -0.16 -29.07
N TRP A 200 38.30 -1.19 -29.50
CA TRP A 200 38.88 -2.51 -29.72
C TRP A 200 40.00 -2.46 -30.77
N PRO A 201 41.18 -3.04 -30.48
CA PRO A 201 42.37 -2.93 -31.32
C PRO A 201 42.24 -3.69 -32.64
N ASP A 202 41.35 -4.68 -32.70
CA ASP A 202 41.03 -5.41 -33.91
C ASP A 202 39.82 -4.74 -34.59
N GLU A 203 40.09 -4.07 -35.71
CA GLU A 203 39.08 -3.36 -36.49
C GLU A 203 38.02 -4.30 -37.10
N ASP A 204 38.40 -5.52 -37.48
CA ASP A 204 37.49 -6.44 -38.15
C ASP A 204 36.39 -6.90 -37.19
N ILE A 205 36.71 -7.17 -35.92
CA ILE A 205 35.68 -7.51 -34.93
C ILE A 205 34.88 -6.28 -34.47
N ARG A 206 35.52 -5.10 -34.38
CA ARG A 206 34.83 -3.83 -34.12
C ARG A 206 33.75 -3.56 -35.16
N LEU A 207 34.06 -3.79 -36.44
CA LEU A 207 33.14 -3.65 -37.57
C LEU A 207 32.31 -4.93 -37.85
N ARG A 208 32.39 -5.94 -36.99
CA ARG A 208 31.69 -7.23 -37.10
C ARG A 208 31.82 -7.91 -38.48
N ARG A 209 33.04 -7.95 -39.03
CA ARG A 209 33.33 -8.76 -40.23
C ARG A 209 33.00 -10.23 -39.94
N PRO A 210 32.26 -10.94 -40.81
CA PRO A 210 31.80 -12.30 -40.54
C PRO A 210 32.92 -13.29 -40.16
N GLU A 211 34.08 -13.15 -40.80
CA GLU A 211 35.26 -13.99 -40.53
C GLU A 211 35.83 -13.73 -39.13
N ALA A 212 35.92 -12.47 -38.71
CA ALA A 212 36.37 -12.12 -37.36
C ALA A 212 35.37 -12.56 -36.29
N VAL A 213 34.07 -12.38 -36.53
CA VAL A 213 33.01 -12.87 -35.64
C VAL A 213 33.11 -14.38 -35.46
N ALA A 214 33.25 -15.14 -36.55
CA ALA A 214 33.40 -16.60 -36.48
C ALA A 214 34.68 -17.02 -35.73
N ARG A 215 35.81 -16.34 -36.00
CA ARG A 215 37.09 -16.60 -35.32
C ARG A 215 36.98 -16.37 -33.81
N TYR A 216 36.43 -15.23 -33.37
CA TYR A 216 36.28 -14.93 -31.95
C TYR A 216 35.22 -15.81 -31.27
N ALA A 217 34.15 -16.19 -31.98
CA ALA A 217 33.16 -17.12 -31.47
C ALA A 217 33.74 -18.50 -31.19
N GLU A 218 34.68 -18.98 -32.01
CA GLU A 218 35.40 -20.23 -31.76
C GLU A 218 36.46 -20.06 -30.67
N GLU A 219 37.29 -19.02 -30.76
CA GLU A 219 38.39 -18.77 -29.83
C GLU A 219 37.91 -18.56 -28.39
N LEU A 220 36.82 -17.82 -28.21
CA LEU A 220 36.30 -17.42 -26.90
C LEU A 220 35.14 -18.28 -26.42
N ARG A 221 34.88 -19.43 -27.07
CA ARG A 221 33.75 -20.30 -26.75
C ARG A 221 33.59 -20.62 -25.25
N PRO A 222 34.64 -21.02 -24.50
CA PRO A 222 34.48 -21.29 -23.06
C PRO A 222 33.97 -20.09 -22.27
N ARG A 223 34.38 -18.88 -22.67
CA ARG A 223 33.95 -17.63 -22.01
C ARG A 223 32.55 -17.22 -22.43
N ILE A 224 32.20 -17.44 -23.70
CA ILE A 224 30.81 -17.27 -24.19
C ILE A 224 29.87 -18.19 -23.43
N ASP A 225 30.21 -19.47 -23.27
CA ASP A 225 29.41 -20.45 -22.52
C ASP A 225 29.21 -20.00 -21.05
N TYR A 226 30.23 -19.43 -20.42
CA TYR A 226 30.10 -18.83 -19.09
C TYR A 226 29.10 -17.67 -19.05
N PHE A 227 29.16 -16.74 -20.00
CA PHE A 227 28.24 -15.59 -20.00
C PHE A 227 26.79 -15.99 -20.33
N ILE A 228 26.60 -17.02 -21.16
CA ILE A 228 25.28 -17.61 -21.37
C ILE A 228 24.77 -18.25 -20.07
N PHE A 229 25.64 -18.97 -19.35
CA PHE A 229 25.30 -19.57 -18.05
C PHE A 229 24.88 -18.52 -17.01
N THR A 230 25.59 -17.40 -16.88
CA THR A 230 25.22 -16.35 -15.92
C THR A 230 23.87 -15.71 -16.25
N GLN A 231 23.57 -15.49 -17.54
CA GLN A 231 22.24 -15.02 -17.96
C GLN A 231 21.16 -16.07 -17.67
N TYR A 232 21.40 -17.35 -17.95
CA TYR A 232 20.49 -18.43 -17.59
C TYR A 232 20.16 -18.41 -16.08
N LEU A 233 21.17 -18.27 -15.22
CA LEU A 233 20.96 -18.21 -13.76
C LEU A 233 20.14 -16.98 -13.35
N PHE A 234 20.42 -15.81 -13.93
CA PHE A 234 19.62 -14.61 -13.67
C PHE A 234 18.15 -14.83 -14.03
N PHE A 235 17.86 -15.27 -15.25
CA PHE A 235 16.48 -15.44 -15.72
C PHE A 235 15.76 -16.54 -14.94
N ARG A 236 16.45 -17.63 -14.56
CA ARG A 236 15.90 -18.66 -13.68
C ARG A 236 15.41 -18.09 -12.35
N GLN A 237 16.20 -17.22 -11.71
CA GLN A 237 15.80 -16.59 -10.43
C GLN A 237 14.75 -15.49 -10.64
N TRP A 238 14.89 -14.68 -11.69
CA TRP A 238 13.94 -13.61 -12.01
C TRP A 238 12.55 -14.15 -12.31
N ASP A 239 12.45 -15.17 -13.17
CA ASP A 239 11.18 -15.77 -13.56
C ASP A 239 10.48 -16.42 -12.36
N ALA A 240 11.24 -17.03 -11.44
CA ALA A 240 10.71 -17.59 -10.20
C ALA A 240 10.14 -16.50 -9.28
N LEU A 241 10.87 -15.39 -9.10
CA LEU A 241 10.40 -14.25 -8.30
C LEU A 241 9.18 -13.59 -8.95
N HIS A 242 9.18 -13.40 -10.27
CA HIS A 242 8.06 -12.80 -11.00
C HIS A 242 6.80 -13.66 -10.90
N ALA A 243 6.93 -14.98 -11.04
CA ALA A 243 5.83 -15.91 -10.83
C ALA A 243 5.29 -15.84 -9.39
N TYR A 244 6.17 -15.74 -8.39
CA TYR A 244 5.79 -15.60 -6.99
C TYR A 244 5.00 -14.30 -6.71
N ALA A 245 5.46 -13.17 -7.24
CA ALA A 245 4.80 -11.88 -7.15
C ALA A 245 3.40 -11.92 -7.78
N ARG A 246 3.29 -12.43 -9.02
CA ARG A 246 2.01 -12.58 -9.73
C ARG A 246 1.01 -13.45 -8.99
N ALA A 247 1.47 -14.58 -8.43
CA ALA A 247 0.61 -15.49 -7.67
C ALA A 247 0.00 -14.83 -6.42
N ARG A 248 0.60 -13.73 -5.94
CA ARG A 248 0.14 -12.93 -4.80
C ARG A 248 -0.53 -11.61 -5.19
N GLY A 249 -0.77 -11.39 -6.48
CA GLY A 249 -1.39 -10.16 -6.97
C GLY A 249 -0.47 -8.93 -6.96
N VAL A 250 0.85 -9.12 -6.88
CA VAL A 250 1.84 -8.04 -6.98
C VAL A 250 2.33 -7.94 -8.43
N GLU A 251 2.15 -6.75 -9.01
CA GLU A 251 2.60 -6.37 -10.34
C GLU A 251 4.04 -5.84 -10.27
N LEU A 252 4.95 -6.42 -11.06
CA LEU A 252 6.29 -5.87 -11.24
C LEU A 252 6.26 -4.79 -12.32
N MET A 253 6.44 -3.55 -11.91
CA MET A 253 6.57 -2.40 -12.82
C MET A 253 8.04 -2.14 -13.10
N GLY A 254 8.48 -2.42 -14.32
CA GLY A 254 9.83 -2.15 -14.77
C GLY A 254 10.03 -0.74 -15.28
N ASP A 255 11.24 -0.49 -15.72
CA ASP A 255 11.68 0.80 -16.23
C ASP A 255 12.59 0.59 -17.44
N MET A 256 12.36 1.36 -18.50
CA MET A 256 13.08 1.26 -19.75
C MET A 256 13.59 2.65 -20.17
N PRO A 257 14.92 2.87 -20.12
CA PRO A 257 15.56 4.08 -20.63
C PRO A 257 15.19 4.28 -22.11
N ILE A 258 14.88 5.51 -22.57
CA ILE A 258 14.64 5.71 -24.02
C ILE A 258 15.89 5.35 -24.82
N TYR A 259 17.07 5.80 -24.39
CA TYR A 259 18.34 5.58 -25.06
C TYR A 259 19.04 4.32 -24.55
N VAL A 260 20.10 3.93 -25.24
CA VAL A 260 21.01 2.83 -24.85
C VAL A 260 22.41 3.40 -24.61
N SER A 261 23.24 2.71 -23.83
CA SER A 261 24.63 3.13 -23.67
C SER A 261 25.39 3.00 -24.99
N GLU A 262 26.35 3.89 -25.25
CA GLU A 262 27.20 3.80 -26.44
C GLU A 262 28.04 2.51 -26.43
N ASP A 263 28.54 2.12 -25.25
CA ASP A 263 29.34 0.93 -25.02
C ASP A 263 28.44 -0.25 -24.64
N SER A 264 27.59 -0.66 -25.59
CA SER A 264 26.62 -1.72 -25.42
C SER A 264 26.61 -2.69 -26.59
N ALA A 265 26.16 -3.92 -26.31
CA ALA A 265 25.89 -4.90 -27.34
C ALA A 265 24.82 -4.39 -28.33
N ASP A 266 23.85 -3.60 -27.87
CA ASP A 266 22.80 -3.05 -28.74
C ASP A 266 23.36 -2.20 -29.88
N VAL A 267 24.32 -1.33 -29.58
CA VAL A 267 24.94 -0.44 -30.57
C VAL A 267 25.95 -1.20 -31.43
N TRP A 268 26.80 -2.03 -30.82
CA TRP A 268 27.78 -2.83 -31.56
C TRP A 268 27.13 -3.81 -32.56
N LEU A 269 26.00 -4.41 -32.19
CA LEU A 269 25.26 -5.34 -33.05
C LEU A 269 24.48 -4.65 -34.17
N ASN A 270 24.06 -3.41 -33.97
CA ASN A 270 23.15 -2.71 -34.89
C ASN A 270 23.63 -1.26 -35.16
N PRO A 271 24.89 -1.03 -35.56
CA PRO A 271 25.45 0.32 -35.68
C PRO A 271 24.68 1.19 -36.69
N GLU A 272 24.04 0.58 -37.69
CA GLU A 272 23.24 1.28 -38.70
C GLU A 272 21.95 1.92 -38.16
N LEU A 273 21.50 1.52 -36.96
CA LEU A 273 20.33 2.07 -36.29
C LEU A 273 20.62 3.35 -35.50
N PHE A 274 21.89 3.76 -35.43
CA PHE A 274 22.38 4.89 -34.64
C PHE A 274 23.14 5.91 -35.51
N GLU A 275 23.22 7.15 -35.04
CA GLU A 275 23.96 8.23 -35.69
C GLU A 275 25.46 8.13 -35.38
N LEU A 276 26.15 7.20 -36.05
CA LEU A 276 27.58 6.97 -35.91
C LEU A 276 28.36 7.42 -37.16
N ASP A 277 29.62 7.82 -36.97
CA ASP A 277 30.57 8.12 -38.05
C ASP A 277 31.25 6.84 -38.59
N GLU A 278 32.20 7.00 -39.52
CA GLU A 278 32.94 5.88 -40.13
C GLU A 278 33.81 5.12 -39.12
N ASP A 279 34.21 5.77 -38.03
CA ASP A 279 34.94 5.18 -36.92
C ASP A 279 34.01 4.56 -35.85
N CYS A 280 32.70 4.49 -36.14
CA CYS A 280 31.66 4.03 -35.22
C CYS A 280 31.49 4.88 -33.96
N ARG A 281 31.89 6.15 -33.98
CA ARG A 281 31.68 7.09 -32.87
C ARG A 281 30.39 7.90 -33.05
N PRO A 282 29.69 8.28 -31.97
CA PRO A 282 28.49 9.10 -32.08
C PRO A 282 28.77 10.47 -32.74
N ILE A 283 28.00 10.82 -33.77
CA ILE A 283 28.05 12.16 -34.39
C ILE A 283 27.36 13.17 -33.47
N ARG A 284 26.22 12.76 -32.93
CA ARG A 284 25.40 13.51 -31.98
C ARG A 284 24.95 12.59 -30.86
N ILE A 285 24.75 13.19 -29.70
CA ILE A 285 24.39 12.51 -28.46
C ILE A 285 23.11 13.09 -27.86
N ALA A 286 22.50 12.29 -27.00
CA ALA A 286 21.33 12.66 -26.24
C ALA A 286 21.65 13.59 -25.05
N GLY A 287 20.63 14.34 -24.67
CA GLY A 287 20.63 15.19 -23.49
C GLY A 287 19.35 15.98 -23.38
N VAL A 288 19.34 16.98 -22.51
CA VAL A 288 18.28 17.98 -22.38
C VAL A 288 18.87 19.38 -22.34
N PRO A 289 18.14 20.40 -22.85
CA PRO A 289 18.62 21.78 -22.85
C PRO A 289 18.81 22.31 -21.43
N PRO A 290 19.48 23.46 -21.27
CA PRO A 290 19.50 24.19 -20.01
C PRO A 290 18.10 24.47 -19.46
N ASP A 291 17.92 24.27 -18.16
CA ASP A 291 16.72 24.60 -17.42
C ASP A 291 17.06 25.32 -16.10
N TYR A 292 16.04 25.57 -15.27
CA TYR A 292 16.20 26.26 -13.98
C TYR A 292 17.05 25.45 -12.98
N PHE A 293 17.11 24.12 -13.11
CA PHE A 293 17.86 23.22 -12.24
C PHE A 293 19.30 23.01 -12.71
N GLN A 294 19.54 23.07 -14.03
CA GLN A 294 20.84 22.79 -14.66
C GLN A 294 21.16 23.83 -15.74
N VAL A 295 21.98 24.82 -15.38
CA VAL A 295 22.36 25.98 -16.24
C VAL A 295 23.10 25.57 -17.54
N ASN A 296 23.69 24.38 -17.58
CA ASN A 296 24.38 23.87 -18.77
C ASN A 296 23.56 22.84 -19.55
N GLY A 297 22.33 22.57 -19.11
CA GLY A 297 21.57 21.39 -19.50
C GLY A 297 22.28 20.12 -19.04
N GLN A 298 21.76 18.97 -19.49
CA GLN A 298 22.35 17.69 -19.15
C GLN A 298 22.82 17.00 -20.43
N ARG A 299 24.09 16.61 -20.45
CA ARG A 299 24.71 15.84 -21.54
C ARG A 299 24.78 14.39 -21.10
N TRP A 300 23.94 13.53 -21.66
CA TRP A 300 23.84 12.13 -21.23
C TRP A 300 24.83 11.21 -21.93
N GLY A 301 25.27 11.59 -23.13
CA GLY A 301 26.32 10.85 -23.87
C GLY A 301 25.80 9.70 -24.72
N ASN A 302 24.54 9.29 -24.60
CA ASN A 302 23.98 8.20 -25.40
C ASN A 302 23.92 8.55 -26.90
N PRO A 303 24.14 7.59 -27.82
CA PRO A 303 24.01 7.82 -29.25
C PRO A 303 22.54 8.05 -29.63
N LEU A 304 22.31 8.89 -30.64
CA LEU A 304 20.97 9.16 -31.17
C LEU A 304 20.54 8.10 -32.17
N TYR A 305 19.23 7.83 -32.22
CA TYR A 305 18.64 6.89 -33.17
C TYR A 305 18.52 7.48 -34.57
N ARG A 306 18.84 6.67 -35.58
CA ARG A 306 18.45 6.93 -36.97
C ARG A 306 16.99 6.52 -37.20
N TRP A 307 16.07 7.36 -36.73
CA TRP A 307 14.63 7.10 -36.81
C TRP A 307 14.10 6.83 -38.23
N ASP A 308 14.79 7.31 -39.26
CA ASP A 308 14.47 7.01 -40.67
C ASP A 308 14.73 5.53 -41.01
N VAL A 309 15.80 4.93 -40.48
CA VAL A 309 16.12 3.50 -40.65
C VAL A 309 15.16 2.65 -39.85
N HIS A 310 14.92 3.01 -38.59
CA HIS A 310 13.91 2.34 -37.77
C HIS A 310 12.55 2.33 -38.48
N ALA A 311 12.15 3.43 -39.12
CA ALA A 311 10.91 3.47 -39.89
C ALA A 311 10.93 2.53 -41.11
N LYS A 312 12.05 2.45 -41.84
CA LYS A 312 12.21 1.56 -43.02
C LYS A 312 12.14 0.08 -42.64
N THR A 313 12.65 -0.30 -41.46
CA THR A 313 12.57 -1.67 -40.93
C THR A 313 11.27 -1.96 -40.19
N GLY A 314 10.31 -1.02 -40.21
CA GLY A 314 9.03 -1.18 -39.54
C GLY A 314 9.14 -1.21 -38.01
N TYR A 315 10.17 -0.56 -37.46
CA TYR A 315 10.50 -0.45 -36.04
C TYR A 315 10.86 -1.78 -35.37
N ALA A 316 11.37 -2.76 -36.14
CA ALA A 316 11.61 -4.13 -35.66
C ALA A 316 12.46 -4.19 -34.38
N TRP A 317 13.53 -3.40 -34.28
CA TRP A 317 14.40 -3.34 -33.11
C TRP A 317 13.64 -2.88 -31.85
N TRP A 318 12.87 -1.79 -31.94
CA TRP A 318 12.06 -1.27 -30.85
C TRP A 318 10.95 -2.25 -30.41
N ILE A 319 10.33 -2.95 -31.36
CA ILE A 319 9.34 -3.99 -31.05
C ILE A 319 10.01 -5.18 -30.35
N GLY A 320 11.21 -5.58 -30.77
CA GLY A 320 12.00 -6.62 -30.09
C GLY A 320 12.34 -6.24 -28.65
N ARG A 321 12.85 -5.02 -28.45
CA ARG A 321 13.20 -4.48 -27.14
C ARG A 321 12.00 -4.44 -26.18
N LEU A 322 10.87 -3.90 -26.63
CA LEU A 322 9.65 -3.83 -25.82
C LEU A 322 9.06 -5.21 -25.53
N ARG A 323 9.19 -6.17 -26.46
CA ARG A 323 8.77 -7.56 -26.22
C ARG A 323 9.61 -8.21 -25.13
N ALA A 324 10.94 -8.00 -25.14
CA ALA A 324 11.82 -8.53 -24.11
C ALA A 324 11.53 -7.90 -22.74
N ALA A 325 11.36 -6.57 -22.68
CA ALA A 325 10.97 -5.90 -21.45
C ALA A 325 9.59 -6.37 -20.94
N GLY A 326 8.63 -6.62 -21.83
CA GLY A 326 7.31 -7.15 -21.47
C GLY A 326 7.31 -8.63 -21.03
N ALA A 327 8.41 -9.35 -21.23
CA ALA A 327 8.61 -10.66 -20.64
C ALA A 327 9.11 -10.58 -19.19
N LEU A 328 9.90 -9.55 -18.87
CA LEU A 328 10.44 -9.31 -17.52
C LEU A 328 9.44 -8.66 -16.57
N PHE A 329 8.52 -7.85 -17.09
CA PHE A 329 7.66 -6.97 -16.30
C PHE A 329 6.20 -7.05 -16.74
N ASP A 330 5.30 -6.76 -15.80
CA ASP A 330 3.86 -6.67 -16.07
C ASP A 330 3.44 -5.33 -16.68
N SER A 331 4.17 -4.28 -16.31
CA SER A 331 4.08 -2.95 -16.91
C SER A 331 5.45 -2.30 -16.95
N ILE A 332 5.63 -1.33 -17.84
CA ILE A 332 6.93 -0.69 -18.08
C ILE A 332 6.76 0.82 -18.11
N ARG A 333 7.52 1.52 -17.27
CA ARG A 333 7.77 2.94 -17.45
C ARG A 333 8.74 3.13 -18.60
N ILE A 334 8.37 3.95 -19.58
CA ILE A 334 9.31 4.41 -20.60
C ILE A 334 9.82 5.78 -20.17
N ASP A 335 11.07 5.80 -19.72
CA ASP A 335 11.83 6.98 -19.38
C ASP A 335 11.93 7.93 -20.58
N HIS A 336 11.88 9.24 -20.31
CA HIS A 336 11.97 10.31 -21.29
C HIS A 336 11.05 10.11 -22.51
N PHE A 337 9.79 9.74 -22.25
CA PHE A 337 8.80 9.48 -23.30
C PHE A 337 8.62 10.68 -24.25
N ILE A 338 8.84 11.90 -23.73
CA ILE A 338 8.79 13.14 -24.53
C ILE A 338 9.73 13.09 -25.76
N GLY A 339 10.84 12.33 -25.67
CA GLY A 339 11.81 12.10 -26.74
C GLY A 339 11.21 11.49 -28.01
N PHE A 340 10.13 10.71 -27.89
CA PHE A 340 9.45 10.17 -29.07
C PHE A 340 8.65 11.22 -29.85
N ALA A 341 8.30 12.33 -29.21
CA ALA A 341 7.69 13.47 -29.88
C ALA A 341 8.78 14.40 -30.42
N ASN A 342 9.65 14.89 -29.54
CA ASN A 342 10.83 15.67 -29.89
C ASN A 342 11.98 15.28 -28.96
N TYR A 343 13.16 15.01 -29.53
CA TYR A 343 14.36 14.73 -28.76
C TYR A 343 15.38 15.85 -28.94
N TYR A 344 16.26 16.03 -27.96
CA TYR A 344 17.28 17.07 -28.02
C TYR A 344 18.63 16.47 -28.43
N ALA A 345 19.16 16.96 -29.55
CA ALA A 345 20.35 16.45 -30.20
C ALA A 345 21.53 17.40 -30.00
N ILE A 346 22.59 16.92 -29.34
CA ILE A 346 23.79 17.70 -29.04
C ILE A 346 24.94 17.17 -29.93
N PRO A 347 25.69 18.01 -30.66
CA PRO A 347 26.90 17.55 -31.35
C PRO A 347 27.86 16.89 -30.35
N ALA A 348 28.38 15.69 -30.65
CA ALA A 348 29.16 14.91 -29.68
C ALA A 348 30.43 15.63 -29.21
N THR A 349 30.97 16.54 -30.03
CA THR A 349 32.13 17.40 -29.77
C THR A 349 31.87 18.49 -28.73
N GLU A 350 30.60 18.78 -28.40
CA GLU A 350 30.26 19.81 -27.41
C GLU A 350 30.50 19.30 -25.98
N ALA A 351 31.10 20.16 -25.15
CA ALA A 351 31.33 19.87 -23.73
C ALA A 351 30.06 19.97 -22.88
N THR A 352 29.02 20.65 -23.36
CA THR A 352 27.75 20.88 -22.63
C THR A 352 26.55 20.72 -23.55
N ALA A 353 25.34 20.67 -22.97
CA ALA A 353 24.10 20.54 -23.73
C ALA A 353 23.59 21.87 -24.32
N ARG A 354 24.27 23.01 -24.07
CA ARG A 354 23.78 24.34 -24.47
C ARG A 354 23.55 24.50 -25.98
N ASN A 355 24.39 23.87 -26.78
CA ASN A 355 24.41 24.03 -28.24
C ASN A 355 23.63 22.94 -28.99
N GLY A 356 22.81 22.16 -28.28
CA GLY A 356 21.91 21.19 -28.90
C GLY A 356 20.68 21.80 -29.56
N LYS A 357 19.91 20.98 -30.26
CA LYS A 357 18.66 21.39 -30.94
C LYS A 357 17.59 20.33 -30.79
N TYR A 358 16.34 20.76 -30.70
CA TYR A 358 15.21 19.84 -30.77
C TYR A 358 15.01 19.32 -32.19
N GLU A 359 14.91 18.00 -32.29
CA GLU A 359 14.64 17.23 -33.50
C GLU A 359 13.33 16.45 -33.35
N LEU A 360 12.73 16.06 -34.47
CA LEU A 360 11.47 15.33 -34.47
C LEU A 360 11.70 13.83 -34.20
N GLY A 361 11.09 13.32 -33.13
CA GLY A 361 11.01 11.89 -32.87
C GLY A 361 10.03 11.16 -33.82
N PRO A 362 9.95 9.83 -33.73
CA PRO A 362 9.16 8.97 -34.62
C PRO A 362 7.65 9.22 -34.50
N GLY A 363 7.21 9.77 -33.36
CA GLY A 363 5.82 10.08 -33.06
C GLY A 363 4.90 8.87 -33.21
N ARG A 364 3.69 9.11 -33.74
CA ARG A 364 2.61 8.11 -33.81
C ARG A 364 2.97 6.84 -34.59
N LYS A 365 3.92 6.89 -35.53
CA LYS A 365 4.25 5.75 -36.40
C LYS A 365 4.79 4.56 -35.60
N LEU A 366 5.69 4.83 -34.65
CA LEU A 366 6.22 3.80 -33.75
C LEU A 366 5.09 3.21 -32.88
N PHE A 367 4.31 4.06 -32.21
CA PHE A 367 3.25 3.59 -31.31
C PHE A 367 2.08 2.91 -32.02
N ALA A 368 1.79 3.27 -33.28
CA ALA A 368 0.86 2.51 -34.10
C ALA A 368 1.35 1.07 -34.32
N ARG A 369 2.67 0.88 -34.48
CA ARG A 369 3.26 -0.46 -34.58
C ARG A 369 3.24 -1.19 -33.24
N ILE A 370 3.59 -0.52 -32.15
CA ILE A 370 3.53 -1.10 -30.79
C ILE A 370 2.12 -1.61 -30.49
N LYS A 371 1.08 -0.79 -30.69
CA LYS A 371 -0.33 -1.18 -30.48
C LYS A 371 -0.75 -2.38 -31.33
N LYS A 372 -0.15 -2.56 -32.51
CA LYS A 372 -0.46 -3.67 -33.41
C LYS A 372 0.25 -4.96 -32.99
N GLU A 373 1.53 -4.88 -32.63
CA GLU A 373 2.38 -6.05 -32.39
C GLU A 373 2.40 -6.50 -30.93
N LEU A 374 2.12 -5.58 -29.98
CA LEU A 374 2.19 -5.78 -28.54
C LEU A 374 0.94 -5.16 -27.86
N PRO A 375 -0.28 -5.60 -28.20
CA PRO A 375 -1.53 -4.96 -27.72
C PRO A 375 -1.72 -5.06 -26.20
N GLU A 376 -1.19 -6.10 -25.56
CA GLU A 376 -1.32 -6.35 -24.12
C GLU A 376 -0.26 -5.62 -23.28
N LEU A 377 0.72 -4.98 -23.92
CA LEU A 377 1.82 -4.35 -23.21
C LEU A 377 1.35 -3.07 -22.50
N LYS A 378 1.44 -3.07 -21.17
CA LYS A 378 1.11 -1.90 -20.33
C LYS A 378 2.31 -0.96 -20.26
N ILE A 379 2.14 0.25 -20.75
CA ILE A 379 3.18 1.29 -20.77
C ILE A 379 2.74 2.47 -19.91
N VAL A 380 3.65 2.96 -19.09
CA VAL A 380 3.57 4.25 -18.39
C VAL A 380 4.53 5.22 -19.07
N ALA A 381 4.08 6.43 -19.37
CA ALA A 381 4.90 7.46 -19.99
C ALA A 381 5.52 8.34 -18.90
N GLU A 382 6.86 8.38 -18.83
CA GLU A 382 7.55 9.44 -18.12
C GLU A 382 7.46 10.72 -18.98
N ASP A 383 6.52 11.60 -18.64
CA ASP A 383 6.18 12.81 -19.39
C ASP A 383 6.53 14.10 -18.63
N LEU A 384 7.52 14.05 -17.74
CA LEU A 384 7.99 15.20 -16.96
C LEU A 384 8.78 16.18 -17.85
N GLY A 385 8.95 17.41 -17.36
CA GLY A 385 9.67 18.47 -18.07
C GLY A 385 8.79 19.25 -19.07
N VAL A 386 9.40 19.70 -20.18
CA VAL A 386 8.74 20.64 -21.11
C VAL A 386 7.76 19.93 -22.05
N VAL A 387 6.48 19.90 -21.66
CA VAL A 387 5.41 19.22 -22.41
C VAL A 387 4.85 20.09 -23.54
N SER A 388 5.45 19.97 -24.73
CA SER A 388 4.97 20.62 -25.96
C SER A 388 3.59 20.11 -26.41
N ALA A 389 2.89 20.88 -27.26
CA ALA A 389 1.61 20.44 -27.85
C ALA A 389 1.73 19.12 -28.63
N ARG A 390 2.92 18.79 -29.17
CA ARG A 390 3.18 17.51 -29.86
C ARG A 390 3.25 16.35 -28.87
N VAL A 391 3.87 16.54 -27.70
CA VAL A 391 3.91 15.54 -26.62
C VAL A 391 2.49 15.24 -26.15
N ARG A 392 1.68 16.26 -25.84
CA ARG A 392 0.28 16.06 -25.41
C ARG A 392 -0.55 15.28 -26.44
N LYS A 393 -0.40 15.62 -27.73
CA LYS A 393 -1.08 14.91 -28.84
C LYS A 393 -0.58 13.48 -29.06
N LEU A 394 0.65 13.18 -28.66
CA LEU A 394 1.20 11.83 -28.73
C LEU A 394 0.73 10.99 -27.54
N LEU A 395 0.83 11.53 -26.32
CA LEU A 395 0.36 10.87 -25.10
C LEU A 395 -1.14 10.55 -25.19
N ALA A 396 -1.96 11.52 -25.62
CA ALA A 396 -3.40 11.31 -25.85
C ALA A 396 -3.69 10.26 -26.95
N TYR A 397 -2.84 10.15 -27.97
CA TYR A 397 -2.98 9.11 -29.00
C TYR A 397 -2.62 7.72 -28.45
N CYS A 398 -1.60 7.65 -27.60
CA CYS A 398 -1.17 6.41 -26.97
C CYS A 398 -2.20 5.92 -25.94
N GLY A 399 -2.74 6.85 -25.13
CA GLY A 399 -3.65 6.53 -24.03
C GLY A 399 -2.92 6.02 -22.78
N TYR A 400 -1.59 6.13 -22.73
CA TYR A 400 -0.78 5.71 -21.60
C TYR A 400 -0.92 6.68 -20.42
N PRO A 401 -0.93 6.20 -19.17
CA PRO A 401 -0.85 7.07 -18.01
C PRO A 401 0.46 7.85 -18.01
N GLY A 402 0.36 9.15 -17.74
CA GLY A 402 1.51 10.02 -17.45
C GLY A 402 1.88 10.00 -15.96
N MET A 403 2.87 10.80 -15.59
CA MET A 403 3.38 10.93 -14.23
C MET A 403 3.03 12.27 -13.58
N LYS A 404 2.88 12.23 -12.27
CA LYS A 404 2.75 13.40 -11.39
C LYS A 404 3.70 13.24 -10.22
N VAL A 405 4.45 14.27 -9.89
CA VAL A 405 5.44 14.23 -8.80
C VAL A 405 5.16 15.34 -7.81
N MET A 406 4.73 14.97 -6.61
CA MET A 406 4.27 15.92 -5.59
C MET A 406 5.35 16.93 -5.20
N GLN A 407 6.64 16.55 -5.18
CA GLN A 407 7.74 17.49 -4.92
C GLN A 407 7.82 18.64 -5.94
N PHE A 408 7.29 18.47 -7.17
CA PHE A 408 7.21 19.54 -8.17
C PHE A 408 5.96 20.40 -8.03
N ALA A 409 4.95 19.98 -7.28
CA ALA A 409 3.66 20.66 -7.19
C ALA A 409 3.74 22.05 -6.53
N PHE A 410 4.79 22.31 -5.76
CA PHE A 410 4.86 23.45 -4.84
C PHE A 410 5.88 24.53 -5.23
N ASP A 411 6.52 24.39 -6.40
CA ASP A 411 7.60 25.29 -6.83
C ASP A 411 7.13 26.55 -7.58
N SER A 412 5.82 26.67 -7.82
CA SER A 412 5.23 27.70 -8.69
C SER A 412 3.94 28.29 -8.12
N ASP A 413 2.80 28.10 -8.79
CA ASP A 413 1.50 28.68 -8.43
C ASP A 413 0.35 27.68 -8.65
N ASP A 414 -0.89 28.15 -8.44
CA ASP A 414 -2.11 27.34 -8.54
C ASP A 414 -2.36 26.73 -9.92
N THR A 415 -1.54 27.03 -10.95
CA THR A 415 -1.64 26.43 -12.28
C THR A 415 -0.75 25.18 -12.46
N ASN A 416 0.07 24.85 -11.46
CA ASN A 416 0.99 23.72 -11.51
C ASN A 416 0.23 22.39 -11.70
N VAL A 417 0.60 21.63 -12.72
CA VAL A 417 -0.10 20.39 -13.12
C VAL A 417 0.15 19.22 -12.18
N ASP A 418 1.14 19.30 -11.29
CA ASP A 418 1.48 18.29 -10.28
C ASP A 418 0.72 18.49 -8.95
N LEU A 419 -0.13 19.52 -8.85
CA LEU A 419 -1.05 19.67 -7.73
C LEU A 419 -2.18 18.61 -7.81
N PRO A 420 -2.55 17.94 -6.70
CA PRO A 420 -3.58 16.88 -6.69
C PRO A 420 -4.91 17.26 -7.36
N GLN A 421 -5.33 18.51 -7.22
CA GLN A 421 -6.57 19.04 -7.81
C GLN A 421 -6.58 19.07 -9.35
N HIS A 422 -5.41 18.92 -9.98
CA HIS A 422 -5.23 18.88 -11.44
C HIS A 422 -4.95 17.48 -11.97
N HIS A 423 -4.83 16.48 -11.10
CA HIS A 423 -4.60 15.11 -11.52
C HIS A 423 -5.82 14.58 -12.27
N THR A 424 -5.58 13.59 -13.11
CA THR A 424 -6.63 12.82 -13.81
C THR A 424 -6.54 11.37 -13.39
N GLU A 425 -7.60 10.59 -13.56
CA GLU A 425 -7.57 9.15 -13.26
C GLU A 425 -6.42 8.42 -13.99
N ASN A 426 -6.19 8.76 -15.27
CA ASN A 426 -5.15 8.15 -16.10
C ASN A 426 -3.76 8.76 -15.86
N CYS A 427 -3.28 8.77 -14.63
CA CYS A 427 -1.89 9.06 -14.28
C CYS A 427 -1.41 8.25 -13.08
N ILE A 428 -0.10 8.26 -12.87
CA ILE A 428 0.55 7.73 -11.67
C ILE A 428 1.12 8.89 -10.88
N VAL A 429 0.73 8.99 -9.61
CA VAL A 429 1.27 10.00 -8.69
C VAL A 429 2.40 9.41 -7.84
N TYR A 430 3.45 10.19 -7.68
CA TYR A 430 4.61 9.89 -6.85
C TYR A 430 4.82 11.02 -5.83
N THR A 431 5.31 10.71 -4.64
CA THR A 431 5.88 11.77 -3.77
C THR A 431 7.14 12.34 -4.42
N GLY A 432 8.08 11.44 -4.72
CA GLY A 432 9.30 11.66 -5.50
C GLY A 432 9.64 10.42 -6.32
N THR A 433 10.64 10.54 -7.19
CA THR A 433 11.24 9.42 -7.94
C THR A 433 12.66 9.14 -7.41
N HIS A 434 13.35 8.17 -8.01
CA HIS A 434 14.76 7.89 -7.70
C HIS A 434 15.72 9.05 -8.06
N ASP A 435 15.32 9.95 -8.97
CA ASP A 435 16.08 11.14 -9.34
C ASP A 435 15.81 12.34 -8.42
N ASN A 436 14.74 12.28 -7.64
CA ASN A 436 14.41 13.30 -6.66
C ASN A 436 15.21 13.10 -5.38
N ASN A 437 15.30 14.17 -4.56
CA ASN A 437 15.71 13.99 -3.18
C ASN A 437 14.62 13.18 -2.44
N THR A 438 14.94 12.62 -1.27
CA THR A 438 13.87 12.14 -0.38
C THR A 438 12.97 13.31 -0.02
N THR A 439 11.71 13.05 0.32
CA THR A 439 10.76 14.13 0.57
C THR A 439 11.13 14.96 1.80
N LEU A 440 11.76 14.35 2.82
CA LEU A 440 12.37 15.09 3.94
C LEU A 440 13.56 15.93 3.49
N GLY A 441 14.48 15.37 2.69
CA GLY A 441 15.62 16.12 2.17
C GLY A 441 15.18 17.31 1.32
N TRP A 442 14.19 17.11 0.46
CA TRP A 442 13.54 18.17 -0.32
C TRP A 442 12.96 19.25 0.58
N TRP A 443 12.20 18.87 1.61
CA TRP A 443 11.59 19.82 2.53
C TRP A 443 12.62 20.62 3.31
N GLN A 444 13.68 19.97 3.80
CA GLN A 444 14.76 20.64 4.52
C GLN A 444 15.46 21.68 3.64
N GLY A 445 15.69 21.36 2.36
CA GLY A 445 16.30 22.26 1.37
C GLY A 445 15.35 23.27 0.71
N ALA A 446 14.04 23.16 0.91
CA ALA A 446 13.06 24.02 0.25
C ALA A 446 13.08 25.47 0.78
N THR A 447 12.83 26.42 -0.12
CA THR A 447 12.73 27.85 0.24
C THR A 447 11.46 28.13 1.07
N ASP A 448 11.47 29.21 1.86
CA ASP A 448 10.30 29.62 2.66
C ASP A 448 9.04 29.82 1.80
N LYS A 449 9.19 30.30 0.57
CA LYS A 449 8.07 30.46 -0.38
C LYS A 449 7.44 29.11 -0.74
N VAL A 450 8.26 28.11 -1.06
CA VAL A 450 7.80 26.75 -1.37
C VAL A 450 7.15 26.12 -0.15
N LYS A 451 7.75 26.27 1.04
CA LYS A 451 7.19 25.76 2.30
C LYS A 451 5.83 26.38 2.63
N ALA A 452 5.69 27.70 2.48
CA ALA A 452 4.43 28.39 2.73
C ALA A 452 3.33 27.92 1.77
N PHE A 453 3.66 27.79 0.48
CA PHE A 453 2.70 27.33 -0.53
C PHE A 453 2.31 25.87 -0.32
N ALA A 454 3.26 24.99 -0.02
CA ALA A 454 2.98 23.58 0.32
C ALA A 454 2.07 23.47 1.55
N ARG A 455 2.33 24.26 2.61
CA ARG A 455 1.47 24.30 3.80
C ARG A 455 0.04 24.70 3.46
N GLU A 456 -0.15 25.75 2.67
CA GLU A 456 -1.46 26.20 2.22
C GLU A 456 -2.21 25.09 1.46
N LYS A 457 -1.56 24.46 0.47
CA LYS A 457 -2.20 23.48 -0.41
C LYS A 457 -2.47 22.14 0.24
N LEU A 458 -1.63 21.73 1.19
CA LEU A 458 -1.81 20.51 1.95
C LEU A 458 -2.70 20.70 3.18
N GLY A 459 -3.08 21.94 3.52
CA GLY A 459 -3.82 22.25 4.74
C GLY A 459 -3.01 21.98 6.02
N MET A 460 -1.67 22.08 5.92
CA MET A 460 -0.76 21.79 7.02
C MET A 460 -0.66 22.99 7.97
N PRO A 461 -0.81 22.79 9.30
CA PRO A 461 -0.64 23.85 10.31
C PRO A 461 0.75 24.52 10.23
N GLU A 462 0.82 25.81 10.57
CA GLU A 462 2.08 26.57 10.51
C GLU A 462 3.17 26.01 11.44
N ASP A 463 2.77 25.42 12.56
CA ASP A 463 3.62 24.82 13.59
C ASP A 463 4.00 23.36 13.31
N SER A 464 3.44 22.74 12.26
CA SER A 464 3.80 21.39 11.85
C SER A 464 5.03 21.36 10.93
N ASP A 465 5.87 20.35 11.14
CA ASP A 465 7.03 20.02 10.30
C ASP A 465 6.93 18.60 9.70
N ASP A 466 5.79 17.93 9.87
CA ASP A 466 5.54 16.58 9.35
C ASP A 466 5.07 16.62 7.90
N ILE A 467 5.94 17.11 7.01
CA ILE A 467 5.63 17.19 5.58
C ILE A 467 5.30 15.81 4.97
N LEU A 468 5.90 14.73 5.48
CA LEU A 468 5.77 13.39 4.93
C LEU A 468 4.34 12.87 5.02
N SER A 469 3.72 12.95 6.20
CA SER A 469 2.35 12.46 6.36
C SER A 469 1.38 13.22 5.46
N TYR A 470 1.54 14.54 5.33
CA TYR A 470 0.65 15.36 4.51
C TYR A 470 0.82 15.13 3.01
N ILE A 471 2.05 14.99 2.52
CA ILE A 471 2.29 14.78 1.09
C ILE A 471 1.95 13.34 0.66
N ILE A 472 2.17 12.35 1.53
CA ILE A 472 1.75 10.96 1.30
C ILE A 472 0.22 10.87 1.29
N ASP A 473 -0.46 11.48 2.28
CA ASP A 473 -1.92 11.49 2.35
C ASP A 473 -2.53 12.19 1.12
N ALA A 474 -1.95 13.31 0.67
CA ALA A 474 -2.37 13.99 -0.54
C ALA A 474 -2.13 13.18 -1.83
N ALA A 475 -1.01 12.45 -1.92
CA ALA A 475 -0.73 11.55 -3.04
C ALA A 475 -1.75 10.40 -3.08
N PHE A 476 -2.04 9.77 -1.93
CA PHE A 476 -3.04 8.72 -1.84
C PHE A 476 -4.46 9.25 -2.08
N GLY A 477 -4.79 10.45 -1.59
CA GLY A 477 -6.08 11.11 -1.83
C GLY A 477 -6.32 11.60 -3.26
N SER A 478 -5.27 11.68 -4.09
CA SER A 478 -5.38 12.09 -5.49
C SER A 478 -6.33 11.21 -6.31
N VAL A 479 -7.01 11.77 -7.31
CA VAL A 479 -7.82 10.99 -8.28
C VAL A 479 -7.02 10.02 -9.16
N ALA A 480 -5.69 10.09 -9.17
CA ALA A 480 -4.82 9.18 -9.93
C ALA A 480 -5.12 7.69 -9.65
N ASN A 481 -5.19 6.86 -10.69
CA ASN A 481 -5.45 5.43 -10.56
C ASN A 481 -4.34 4.69 -9.79
N THR A 482 -3.12 5.20 -9.81
CA THR A 482 -1.98 4.59 -9.13
C THR A 482 -1.22 5.64 -8.32
N ALA A 483 -0.86 5.31 -7.07
CA ALA A 483 0.08 6.08 -6.25
C ALA A 483 1.31 5.21 -5.93
N ILE A 484 2.53 5.72 -6.15
CA ILE A 484 3.77 5.00 -5.85
C ILE A 484 4.66 5.85 -4.95
N LEU A 485 5.14 5.25 -3.85
CA LEU A 485 6.03 5.91 -2.90
C LEU A 485 7.44 5.31 -3.00
N PRO A 486 8.52 6.13 -3.04
CA PRO A 486 9.87 5.64 -2.78
C PRO A 486 9.94 5.02 -1.38
N MET A 487 10.67 3.91 -1.26
CA MET A 487 10.86 3.26 0.04
C MET A 487 11.53 4.19 1.07
N GLN A 488 12.39 5.12 0.63
CA GLN A 488 12.98 6.14 1.49
C GLN A 488 11.96 7.05 2.17
N ASP A 489 10.85 7.38 1.48
CA ASP A 489 9.81 8.23 2.05
C ASP A 489 8.97 7.44 3.09
N LEU A 490 8.70 6.16 2.82
CA LEU A 490 8.05 5.26 3.80
C LEU A 490 8.88 5.06 5.06
N LEU A 491 10.21 5.05 4.91
CA LEU A 491 11.18 4.95 5.99
C LEU A 491 11.49 6.29 6.68
N ALA A 492 10.88 7.38 6.21
CA ALA A 492 11.16 8.75 6.67
C ALA A 492 12.66 9.12 6.67
N LEU A 493 13.36 8.79 5.58
CA LEU A 493 14.79 9.04 5.43
C LEU A 493 15.10 10.42 4.85
N GLY A 494 16.21 11.02 5.32
CA GLY A 494 16.70 12.32 4.85
C GLY A 494 17.54 12.27 3.56
N GLU A 495 18.14 13.40 3.19
CA GLU A 495 18.89 13.57 1.93
C GLU A 495 20.05 12.57 1.74
N GLY A 496 20.67 12.09 2.83
CA GLY A 496 21.78 11.13 2.78
C GLY A 496 21.42 9.77 2.16
N TYR A 497 20.13 9.49 1.96
CA TYR A 497 19.62 8.23 1.42
C TYR A 497 19.06 8.36 -0.01
N ARG A 498 19.33 9.49 -0.68
CA ARG A 498 18.93 9.72 -2.06
C ARG A 498 19.54 8.68 -3.00
N MET A 499 18.72 8.16 -3.93
CA MET A 499 19.16 7.11 -4.86
C MET A 499 20.09 7.65 -5.97
N ASN A 500 19.76 8.79 -6.57
CA ASN A 500 20.56 9.40 -7.63
C ASN A 500 20.53 10.93 -7.58
N PHE A 501 21.68 11.54 -7.85
CA PHE A 501 21.84 12.98 -8.10
C PHE A 501 22.02 13.21 -9.62
N PRO A 502 20.99 13.65 -10.36
CA PRO A 502 21.11 13.86 -11.79
C PRO A 502 22.24 14.83 -12.17
N GLY A 503 23.06 14.44 -13.14
CA GLY A 503 24.18 15.23 -13.65
C GLY A 503 25.51 15.02 -12.90
N THR A 504 25.58 14.13 -11.90
CA THR A 504 26.83 13.75 -11.24
C THR A 504 27.36 12.40 -11.73
N VAL A 505 28.66 12.14 -11.52
CA VAL A 505 29.33 10.87 -11.82
C VAL A 505 29.92 10.33 -10.52
N GLY A 506 29.59 9.08 -10.18
CA GLY A 506 29.99 8.43 -8.92
C GLY A 506 29.13 8.86 -7.73
N GLY A 507 29.05 8.00 -6.71
CA GLY A 507 28.28 8.25 -5.47
C GLY A 507 26.77 8.03 -5.58
N ASN A 508 26.27 7.53 -6.71
CA ASN A 508 24.85 7.24 -6.95
C ASN A 508 24.57 5.72 -6.88
N TRP A 509 23.30 5.35 -6.74
CA TRP A 509 22.80 3.97 -6.77
C TRP A 509 23.27 3.10 -5.60
N LEU A 510 23.84 3.72 -4.58
CA LEU A 510 24.46 3.04 -3.45
C LEU A 510 23.44 2.64 -2.38
N TRP A 511 22.33 3.38 -2.23
CA TRP A 511 21.44 3.24 -1.08
C TRP A 511 20.87 1.82 -0.92
N ARG A 512 20.89 1.33 0.33
CA ARG A 512 20.28 0.07 0.77
C ARG A 512 19.48 0.26 2.05
N MET A 513 18.41 -0.52 2.16
CA MET A 513 17.65 -0.69 3.40
C MET A 513 18.33 -1.71 4.31
N LEU A 514 18.17 -1.56 5.63
CA LEU A 514 18.61 -2.54 6.62
C LEU A 514 17.45 -3.49 7.02
N PRO A 515 17.73 -4.73 7.44
CA PRO A 515 16.68 -5.71 7.76
C PRO A 515 15.64 -5.26 8.79
N GLN A 516 16.04 -4.44 9.76
CA GLN A 516 15.20 -3.97 10.86
C GLN A 516 14.28 -2.79 10.51
N ASP A 517 14.45 -2.20 9.32
CA ASP A 517 13.87 -0.90 8.99
C ASP A 517 12.36 -0.95 8.69
N LEU A 518 11.83 -2.12 8.35
CA LEU A 518 10.43 -2.27 7.91
C LEU A 518 9.39 -1.96 9.01
N GLY A 519 9.75 -2.14 10.29
CA GLY A 519 8.93 -1.77 11.45
C GLY A 519 7.42 -1.97 11.26
N ASP A 520 6.66 -0.92 11.52
CA ASP A 520 5.19 -0.87 11.36
C ASP A 520 4.73 -0.33 10.00
N ILE A 521 5.62 -0.22 9.00
CA ILE A 521 5.32 0.46 7.73
C ILE A 521 4.21 -0.26 6.97
N ALA A 522 4.18 -1.59 6.99
CA ALA A 522 3.12 -2.35 6.35
C ALA A 522 1.74 -1.98 6.93
N ARG A 523 1.67 -1.78 8.25
CA ARG A 523 0.43 -1.34 8.92
C ARG A 523 0.06 0.08 8.53
N TYR A 524 1.00 1.01 8.59
CA TYR A 524 0.80 2.41 8.19
C TYR A 524 0.24 2.53 6.77
N VAL A 525 0.86 1.83 5.81
CA VAL A 525 0.41 1.84 4.41
C VAL A 525 -0.95 1.16 4.25
N ARG A 526 -1.26 0.12 5.02
CA ARG A 526 -2.58 -0.53 5.01
C ARG A 526 -3.69 0.41 5.50
N ILE A 527 -3.42 1.22 6.52
CA ILE A 527 -4.34 2.26 7.00
C ILE A 527 -4.56 3.31 5.91
N LEU A 528 -3.49 3.79 5.26
CA LEU A 528 -3.60 4.74 4.14
C LEU A 528 -4.39 4.17 2.96
N ASN A 529 -4.17 2.90 2.61
CA ASN A 529 -4.88 2.20 1.56
C ASN A 529 -6.39 2.12 1.85
N ARG A 530 -6.76 1.76 3.09
CA ARG A 530 -8.16 1.81 3.55
C ARG A 530 -8.76 3.21 3.46
N ARG A 531 -8.05 4.19 4.00
CA ARG A 531 -8.46 5.61 4.02
C ARG A 531 -8.81 6.14 2.64
N HIS A 532 -7.98 5.81 1.65
CA HIS A 532 -8.07 6.38 0.31
C HIS A 532 -8.64 5.42 -0.74
N HIS A 533 -9.20 4.29 -0.29
CA HIS A 533 -9.75 3.22 -1.13
C HIS A 533 -8.77 2.79 -2.23
N ARG A 534 -7.54 2.50 -1.82
CA ARG A 534 -6.46 2.00 -2.68
C ARG A 534 -6.02 0.61 -2.26
N GLY A 535 -5.42 -0.11 -3.20
CA GLY A 535 -4.78 -1.37 -2.89
C GLY A 535 -5.74 -2.56 -2.93
N THR A 536 -5.27 -3.69 -2.44
CA THR A 536 -6.10 -4.84 -2.12
C THR A 536 -5.92 -5.13 -0.64
N LEU A 537 -7.01 -5.02 0.12
CA LEU A 537 -7.00 -5.41 1.52
C LEU A 537 -7.17 -6.93 1.61
N PRO A 538 -6.56 -7.62 2.59
CA PRO A 538 -6.78 -9.04 2.76
C PRO A 538 -8.28 -9.30 2.95
N GLU A 539 -8.91 -10.08 2.08
CA GLU A 539 -10.32 -10.48 2.27
C GLU A 539 -10.45 -11.41 3.48
N ILE A 540 -11.62 -11.36 4.15
CA ILE A 540 -11.96 -12.37 5.15
C ILE A 540 -12.34 -13.65 4.42
N ASP A 541 -11.56 -14.70 4.65
CA ASP A 541 -11.79 -16.03 4.09
C ASP A 541 -12.89 -16.74 4.89
N ALA A 542 -14.04 -16.94 4.25
CA ALA A 542 -15.21 -17.57 4.87
C ALA A 542 -14.96 -19.03 5.29
N ASP A 543 -14.11 -19.76 4.56
CA ASP A 543 -13.74 -21.14 4.90
C ASP A 543 -12.88 -21.17 6.18
N LYS A 544 -11.88 -20.28 6.28
CA LYS A 544 -11.07 -20.15 7.50
C LYS A 544 -11.90 -19.72 8.70
N LEU A 545 -12.79 -18.75 8.49
CA LEU A 545 -13.70 -18.27 9.52
C LEU A 545 -14.58 -19.41 10.04
N LEU A 546 -15.13 -20.23 9.14
CA LEU A 546 -15.96 -21.36 9.57
C LEU A 546 -15.15 -22.45 10.27
N ALA A 547 -13.93 -22.74 9.81
CA ALA A 547 -13.03 -23.70 10.48
C ALA A 547 -12.67 -23.26 11.91
N GLU A 548 -12.44 -21.96 12.12
CA GLU A 548 -12.23 -21.38 13.45
C GLU A 548 -13.49 -21.49 14.31
N ALA A 549 -14.68 -21.22 13.75
CA ALA A 549 -15.95 -21.40 14.46
C ALA A 549 -16.19 -22.87 14.87
N GLU A 550 -15.82 -23.84 14.04
CA GLU A 550 -15.87 -25.26 14.40
C GLU A 550 -14.94 -25.58 15.59
N SER A 551 -13.71 -25.04 15.56
CA SER A 551 -12.74 -25.17 16.64
C SER A 551 -13.26 -24.57 17.95
N LEU A 552 -13.81 -23.36 17.91
CA LEU A 552 -14.39 -22.65 19.05
C LEU A 552 -15.60 -23.39 19.63
N CYS A 553 -16.51 -23.86 18.76
CA CYS A 553 -17.68 -24.62 19.17
C CYS A 553 -17.27 -25.90 19.93
N TRP A 554 -16.30 -26.64 19.39
CA TRP A 554 -15.78 -27.84 20.06
C TRP A 554 -15.06 -27.49 21.36
N GLY A 555 -14.15 -26.52 21.34
CA GLY A 555 -13.34 -26.15 22.50
C GLY A 555 -14.16 -25.66 23.69
N ARG A 556 -15.27 -24.94 23.44
CA ARG A 556 -16.13 -24.41 24.50
C ARG A 556 -17.25 -25.34 24.91
N HIS A 557 -17.93 -25.93 23.93
CA HIS A 557 -19.17 -26.66 24.20
C HIS A 557 -19.00 -28.17 24.10
N HIS A 558 -17.87 -28.68 23.60
CA HIS A 558 -17.62 -30.10 23.35
C HIS A 558 -18.69 -30.74 22.44
N VAL A 559 -19.20 -29.95 21.50
CA VAL A 559 -20.21 -30.34 20.52
C VAL A 559 -19.69 -29.94 19.14
N PRO A 560 -19.78 -30.81 18.12
CA PRO A 560 -19.41 -30.41 16.76
C PRO A 560 -20.43 -29.40 16.21
N LEU A 561 -19.98 -28.48 15.35
CA LEU A 561 -20.81 -27.37 14.87
C LEU A 561 -22.16 -27.81 14.26
N ARG A 562 -22.21 -28.96 13.59
CA ARG A 562 -23.44 -29.54 13.01
C ARG A 562 -24.53 -29.89 14.04
N ASP A 563 -24.14 -30.15 15.28
CA ASP A 563 -25.02 -30.57 16.37
C ASP A 563 -25.20 -29.43 17.40
N ALA A 564 -24.69 -28.24 17.10
CA ALA A 564 -24.74 -27.07 17.98
C ALA A 564 -26.16 -26.52 18.11
N SER A 565 -26.54 -26.10 19.31
CA SER A 565 -27.76 -25.31 19.52
C SER A 565 -27.63 -23.91 18.88
N PRO A 566 -28.73 -23.17 18.66
CA PRO A 566 -28.67 -21.81 18.14
C PRO A 566 -27.73 -20.88 18.94
N VAL A 567 -27.69 -21.02 20.27
CA VAL A 567 -26.82 -20.24 21.16
C VAL A 567 -25.34 -20.61 20.94
N GLN A 568 -25.03 -21.91 20.87
CA GLN A 568 -23.66 -22.38 20.67
C GLN A 568 -23.12 -21.99 19.29
N LEU A 569 -23.97 -22.06 18.27
CA LEU A 569 -23.65 -21.59 16.92
C LEU A 569 -23.44 -20.07 16.90
N HIS A 570 -24.32 -19.31 17.55
CA HIS A 570 -24.21 -17.87 17.67
C HIS A 570 -22.86 -17.48 18.28
N ASP A 571 -22.49 -18.07 19.41
CA ASP A 571 -21.27 -17.71 20.12
C ASP A 571 -20.03 -18.06 19.31
N ALA A 572 -19.95 -19.29 18.79
CA ALA A 572 -18.81 -19.75 18.00
C ALA A 572 -18.60 -18.92 16.72
N LEU A 573 -19.69 -18.59 16.02
CA LEU A 573 -19.62 -17.81 14.79
C LEU A 573 -19.29 -16.34 15.08
N SER A 574 -19.90 -15.75 16.10
CA SER A 574 -19.64 -14.36 16.52
C SER A 574 -18.17 -14.17 16.89
N GLU A 575 -17.60 -15.09 17.66
CA GLU A 575 -16.22 -15.00 18.09
C GLU A 575 -15.22 -15.24 16.97
N SER A 576 -15.52 -16.15 16.06
CA SER A 576 -14.71 -16.32 14.85
C SER A 576 -14.68 -15.03 14.02
N VAL A 577 -15.83 -14.36 13.86
CA VAL A 577 -15.88 -13.04 13.20
C VAL A 577 -15.07 -12.02 13.98
N MET A 578 -15.24 -11.92 15.31
CA MET A 578 -14.49 -11.00 16.16
C MET A 578 -12.98 -11.21 16.05
N ALA A 579 -12.52 -12.46 16.04
CA ALA A 579 -11.11 -12.80 15.85
C ALA A 579 -10.61 -12.41 14.45
N ALA A 580 -11.41 -12.65 13.41
CA ALA A 580 -11.06 -12.30 12.03
C ALA A 580 -10.93 -10.79 11.81
N ILE A 581 -11.78 -9.98 12.46
CA ILE A 581 -11.75 -8.52 12.34
C ILE A 581 -10.79 -7.83 13.32
N ALA A 582 -10.35 -8.50 14.39
CA ALA A 582 -9.59 -7.87 15.47
C ALA A 582 -8.36 -7.06 15.00
N PRO A 583 -7.48 -7.57 14.10
CA PRO A 583 -6.36 -6.76 13.63
C PRO A 583 -6.80 -5.47 12.93
N ARG A 584 -7.91 -5.53 12.18
CA ARG A 584 -8.43 -4.38 11.43
C ARG A 584 -9.06 -3.36 12.36
N TRP A 585 -9.82 -3.84 13.33
CA TRP A 585 -10.49 -2.99 14.31
C TRP A 585 -9.46 -2.26 15.17
N THR A 586 -8.35 -2.91 15.53
CA THR A 586 -7.22 -2.23 16.19
C THR A 586 -6.62 -1.15 15.30
N ASP A 587 -6.33 -1.45 14.03
CA ASP A 587 -5.77 -0.47 13.09
C ASP A 587 -6.70 0.77 12.94
N ASP A 588 -8.02 0.55 12.85
CA ASP A 588 -9.00 1.65 12.70
C ASP A 588 -9.18 2.43 14.01
N TRP A 589 -9.13 1.76 15.17
CA TRP A 589 -9.18 2.41 16.48
C TRP A 589 -8.00 3.36 16.69
N GLU A 590 -6.79 2.93 16.35
CA GLU A 590 -5.60 3.80 16.41
C GLU A 590 -5.68 4.94 15.40
N ASP A 591 -6.08 4.66 14.15
CA ASP A 591 -6.29 5.69 13.12
C ASP A 591 -7.28 6.77 13.58
N HIS A 592 -8.36 6.39 14.27
CA HIS A 592 -9.33 7.33 14.82
C HIS A 592 -8.70 8.24 15.87
N ILE A 593 -7.82 7.71 16.73
CA ILE A 593 -7.20 8.47 17.83
C ILE A 593 -6.16 9.46 17.31
N GLU A 594 -5.39 9.09 16.29
CA GLU A 594 -4.32 9.92 15.73
C GLU A 594 -4.85 11.12 14.91
N ARG A 595 -6.13 11.12 14.55
CA ARG A 595 -6.72 12.17 13.71
C ARG A 595 -7.88 12.89 14.39
N ARG A 596 -8.39 13.90 13.69
CA ARG A 596 -9.61 14.58 14.11
C ARG A 596 -10.79 13.60 14.04
N HIS A 597 -11.21 13.14 15.22
CA HIS A 597 -12.27 12.15 15.41
C HIS A 597 -13.51 12.79 16.03
N ALA A 598 -14.69 12.34 15.63
CA ALA A 598 -15.98 12.79 16.16
C ALA A 598 -16.61 11.72 17.07
N VAL A 599 -17.24 12.13 18.17
CA VAL A 599 -17.94 11.19 19.06
C VAL A 599 -19.45 11.41 19.00
N TYR A 600 -20.21 10.33 18.89
CA TYR A 600 -21.67 10.34 18.97
C TYR A 600 -22.15 9.78 20.31
N LEU A 601 -22.74 10.63 21.16
CA LEU A 601 -23.29 10.22 22.46
C LEU A 601 -24.79 9.98 22.32
N SER A 602 -25.24 8.75 22.58
CA SER A 602 -26.65 8.40 22.64
C SER A 602 -26.92 7.51 23.85
N ALA A 603 -28.02 7.77 24.55
CA ALA A 603 -28.43 6.92 25.65
C ALA A 603 -28.98 5.57 25.18
N GLU A 604 -29.26 5.39 23.88
CA GLU A 604 -29.81 4.17 23.30
C GLU A 604 -29.26 3.89 21.90
N TYR A 605 -29.08 2.60 21.59
CA TYR A 605 -28.73 2.10 20.24
C TYR A 605 -29.56 0.87 19.92
N LEU A 606 -30.11 0.80 18.72
CA LEU A 606 -30.78 -0.41 18.22
C LEU A 606 -29.95 -0.97 17.06
N VAL A 607 -28.92 -1.77 17.38
CA VAL A 607 -27.96 -2.31 16.40
C VAL A 607 -28.54 -3.41 15.51
N GLY A 608 -29.54 -4.15 16.03
CA GLY A 608 -30.17 -5.28 15.35
C GLY A 608 -29.35 -6.58 15.46
N ARG A 609 -29.61 -7.52 14.56
CA ARG A 609 -29.01 -8.86 14.55
C ARG A 609 -27.53 -8.83 14.14
N ALA A 610 -26.65 -8.87 15.13
CA ALA A 610 -25.21 -8.68 14.94
C ALA A 610 -24.58 -9.67 13.94
N VAL A 611 -24.82 -10.98 14.07
CA VAL A 611 -24.25 -12.00 13.15
C VAL A 611 -24.63 -11.73 11.70
N TYR A 612 -25.92 -11.52 11.42
CA TYR A 612 -26.40 -11.28 10.05
C TYR A 612 -25.85 -9.98 9.48
N ASN A 613 -25.93 -8.90 10.25
CA ASN A 613 -25.48 -7.58 9.83
C ASN A 613 -23.97 -7.58 9.56
N ASN A 614 -23.18 -8.18 10.44
CA ASN A 614 -21.72 -8.21 10.33
C ASN A 614 -21.26 -9.07 9.17
N LEU A 615 -21.82 -10.28 8.99
CA LEU A 615 -21.51 -11.10 7.82
C LEU A 615 -21.92 -10.43 6.50
N PHE A 616 -23.03 -9.68 6.50
CA PHE A 616 -23.47 -8.92 5.33
C PHE A 616 -22.51 -7.76 5.02
N ASN A 617 -22.12 -6.99 6.03
CA ASN A 617 -21.21 -5.86 5.87
C ASN A 617 -19.80 -6.31 5.45
N LEU A 618 -19.37 -7.50 5.89
CA LEU A 618 -18.15 -8.16 5.44
C LEU A 618 -18.24 -8.77 4.04
N GLY A 619 -19.42 -8.81 3.42
CA GLY A 619 -19.63 -9.38 2.09
C GLY A 619 -19.61 -10.91 2.01
N ILE A 620 -19.56 -11.61 3.14
CA ILE A 620 -19.37 -13.08 3.22
C ILE A 620 -20.63 -13.84 3.65
N LEU A 621 -21.76 -13.16 3.88
CA LEU A 621 -23.00 -13.78 4.36
C LEU A 621 -23.45 -14.98 3.51
N ASP A 622 -23.49 -14.83 2.19
CA ASP A 622 -23.97 -15.88 1.31
C ASP A 622 -23.00 -17.07 1.23
N GLN A 623 -21.70 -16.81 1.31
CA GLN A 623 -20.67 -17.85 1.37
C GLN A 623 -20.79 -18.65 2.68
N VAL A 624 -20.88 -17.98 3.83
CA VAL A 624 -21.05 -18.63 5.13
C VAL A 624 -22.35 -19.43 5.20
N LYS A 625 -23.46 -18.91 4.66
CA LYS A 625 -24.73 -19.66 4.54
C LYS A 625 -24.55 -20.94 3.73
N ALA A 626 -23.89 -20.87 2.58
CA ALA A 626 -23.65 -22.03 1.73
C ALA A 626 -22.78 -23.09 2.44
N LEU A 627 -21.71 -22.66 3.11
CA LEU A 627 -20.79 -23.53 3.84
C LEU A 627 -21.47 -24.21 5.05
N LEU A 628 -22.27 -23.47 5.82
CA LEU A 628 -23.06 -24.03 6.93
C LEU A 628 -24.11 -25.02 6.43
N SER A 629 -24.82 -24.68 5.35
CA SER A 629 -25.83 -25.55 4.75
C SER A 629 -25.24 -26.87 4.25
N ALA A 630 -24.04 -26.83 3.65
CA ALA A 630 -23.30 -28.02 3.24
C ALA A 630 -22.94 -28.95 4.43
N LYS A 631 -22.88 -28.40 5.65
CA LYS A 631 -22.66 -29.13 6.91
C LYS A 631 -23.95 -29.49 7.66
N GLY A 632 -25.12 -29.18 7.09
CA GLY A 632 -26.43 -29.45 7.67
C GLY A 632 -26.89 -28.44 8.72
N VAL A 633 -26.26 -27.27 8.80
CA VAL A 633 -26.60 -26.19 9.72
C VAL A 633 -27.33 -25.07 8.95
N ASP A 634 -28.48 -24.64 9.46
CA ASP A 634 -29.21 -23.50 8.90
C ASP A 634 -28.97 -22.25 9.75
N LEU A 635 -28.38 -21.21 9.14
CA LEU A 635 -28.13 -19.93 9.81
C LEU A 635 -29.45 -19.28 10.30
N ALA A 636 -30.59 -19.61 9.68
CA ALA A 636 -31.91 -19.13 10.11
C ALA A 636 -32.28 -19.57 11.54
N SER A 637 -31.63 -20.60 12.10
CA SER A 637 -31.84 -20.95 13.51
C SER A 637 -31.45 -19.83 14.48
N LEU A 638 -30.61 -18.89 14.06
CA LEU A 638 -30.20 -17.74 14.86
C LEU A 638 -31.31 -16.69 15.03
N GLU A 639 -32.45 -16.82 14.34
CA GLU A 639 -33.61 -15.95 14.58
C GLU A 639 -34.21 -16.09 15.98
N ASP A 640 -33.92 -17.21 16.65
CA ASP A 640 -34.34 -17.50 18.03
C ASP A 640 -33.46 -16.80 19.09
N ILE A 641 -32.36 -16.15 18.67
CA ILE A 641 -31.47 -15.39 19.56
C ILE A 641 -31.97 -13.94 19.66
N GLU A 642 -32.13 -13.47 20.89
CA GLU A 642 -32.60 -12.10 21.17
C GLU A 642 -31.53 -11.07 20.75
N ASP A 643 -31.98 -9.92 20.24
CA ASP A 643 -31.09 -8.83 19.82
C ASP A 643 -30.47 -8.11 21.03
N ALA A 644 -29.34 -7.44 20.80
CA ALA A 644 -28.74 -6.59 21.82
C ALA A 644 -29.72 -5.49 22.26
N ALA A 645 -30.23 -5.61 23.49
CA ALA A 645 -31.29 -4.78 24.02
C ALA A 645 -30.77 -3.43 24.54
N LEU A 646 -30.08 -2.67 23.68
CA LEU A 646 -29.41 -1.41 24.01
C LEU A 646 -30.28 -0.16 23.76
N GLY A 647 -31.48 -0.34 23.20
CA GLY A 647 -32.36 0.73 22.77
C GLY A 647 -33.71 0.21 22.31
N ASN A 648 -34.75 1.05 22.35
CA ASN A 648 -36.04 0.67 21.76
C ASN A 648 -36.60 1.74 20.82
N GLY A 649 -37.15 1.30 19.68
CA GLY A 649 -37.80 2.17 18.71
C GLY A 649 -36.87 2.93 17.75
N GLY A 650 -37.43 3.96 17.11
CA GLY A 650 -36.81 4.63 15.94
C GLY A 650 -35.61 5.53 16.24
N LEU A 651 -35.49 6.07 17.47
CA LEU A 651 -34.37 6.93 17.85
C LEU A 651 -33.08 6.13 18.07
N GLY A 652 -33.16 5.00 18.79
CA GLY A 652 -32.05 4.05 18.89
C GLY A 652 -31.61 3.52 17.53
N ARG A 653 -32.54 3.32 16.60
CA ARG A 653 -32.19 2.92 15.22
C ARG A 653 -31.48 4.04 14.47
N LEU A 654 -31.94 5.28 14.60
CA LEU A 654 -31.27 6.45 13.99
C LEU A 654 -29.82 6.58 14.48
N ALA A 655 -29.60 6.45 15.79
CA ALA A 655 -28.27 6.51 16.39
C ALA A 655 -27.34 5.45 15.80
N ALA A 656 -27.80 4.19 15.75
CA ALA A 656 -27.02 3.10 15.18
C ALA A 656 -26.80 3.26 13.66
N CYS A 657 -27.81 3.70 12.89
CA CYS A 657 -27.66 3.98 11.45
C CYS A 657 -26.64 5.09 11.16
N PHE A 658 -26.48 6.06 12.07
CA PHE A 658 -25.46 7.10 11.94
C PHE A 658 -24.05 6.54 12.09
N LEU A 659 -23.84 5.63 13.06
CA LEU A 659 -22.58 4.88 13.20
C LEU A 659 -22.31 4.00 11.98
N ASP A 660 -23.30 3.21 11.54
CA ASP A 660 -23.18 2.33 10.37
C ASP A 660 -22.79 3.14 9.11
N SER A 661 -23.41 4.31 8.93
CA SER A 661 -23.11 5.21 7.80
C SER A 661 -21.71 5.80 7.91
N ALA A 662 -21.26 6.16 9.11
CA ALA A 662 -19.93 6.71 9.31
C ALA A 662 -18.84 5.66 9.01
N ALA A 663 -18.98 4.44 9.54
CA ALA A 663 -18.09 3.32 9.26
C ALA A 663 -18.07 2.98 7.76
N THR A 664 -19.24 2.92 7.11
CA THR A 664 -19.34 2.68 5.65
C THR A 664 -18.65 3.77 4.81
N ARG A 665 -18.54 5.00 5.35
CA ARG A 665 -17.93 6.15 4.67
C ARG A 665 -16.51 6.44 5.16
N ASN A 666 -15.94 5.57 6.00
CA ASN A 666 -14.63 5.73 6.63
C ASN A 666 -14.45 7.09 7.34
N VAL A 667 -15.53 7.55 7.97
CA VAL A 667 -15.52 8.76 8.80
C VAL A 667 -15.11 8.35 10.22
N PRO A 668 -14.10 9.01 10.84
CA PRO A 668 -13.63 8.66 12.18
C PRO A 668 -14.68 9.08 13.20
N LEU A 669 -15.58 8.15 13.48
CA LEU A 669 -16.70 8.39 14.36
C LEU A 669 -17.01 7.18 15.22
N ASP A 670 -16.92 7.38 16.53
CA ASP A 670 -17.20 6.37 17.54
C ASP A 670 -18.46 6.73 18.35
N GLY A 671 -19.15 5.71 18.81
CA GLY A 671 -20.39 5.83 19.58
C GLY A 671 -20.15 5.62 21.08
N TYR A 672 -20.86 6.36 21.92
CA TYR A 672 -20.92 6.11 23.36
C TYR A 672 -22.38 5.92 23.79
N GLY A 673 -22.62 4.89 24.60
CA GLY A 673 -23.93 4.55 25.13
C GLY A 673 -23.89 3.86 26.49
N LEU A 674 -25.07 3.40 26.95
CA LEU A 674 -25.21 2.63 28.18
C LEU A 674 -25.51 1.17 27.84
N ARG A 675 -24.87 0.23 28.56
CA ARG A 675 -25.05 -1.21 28.38
C ARG A 675 -26.25 -1.70 29.18
N TYR A 676 -27.47 -1.55 28.64
CA TYR A 676 -28.66 -2.02 29.36
C TYR A 676 -28.78 -3.53 29.37
N ARG A 677 -29.17 -4.09 30.52
CA ARG A 677 -29.58 -5.49 30.61
C ARG A 677 -30.97 -5.74 30.01
N TYR A 678 -31.90 -4.80 30.22
CA TYR A 678 -33.29 -4.86 29.77
C TYR A 678 -33.70 -3.56 29.05
N GLY A 679 -33.15 -3.30 27.85
CA GLY A 679 -33.54 -2.13 27.04
C GLY A 679 -34.69 -2.38 26.05
N LEU A 680 -34.93 -3.65 25.72
CA LEU A 680 -36.05 -4.16 24.94
C LEU A 680 -37.01 -4.92 25.85
N PHE A 681 -38.20 -5.20 25.33
CA PHE A 681 -39.21 -5.99 26.00
C PHE A 681 -39.83 -6.97 25.02
N LYS A 682 -40.06 -8.19 25.49
CA LYS A 682 -40.74 -9.22 24.74
C LYS A 682 -42.24 -8.99 24.83
N GLN A 683 -42.89 -8.86 23.67
CA GLN A 683 -44.35 -8.71 23.61
C GLN A 683 -45.00 -10.09 23.58
N VAL A 684 -45.88 -10.35 24.53
CA VAL A 684 -46.73 -11.55 24.56
C VAL A 684 -48.20 -11.15 24.64
N PHE A 685 -49.07 -11.98 24.09
CA PHE A 685 -50.51 -11.82 24.24
C PHE A 685 -51.03 -12.83 25.27
N GLU A 686 -51.55 -12.31 26.37
CA GLU A 686 -52.19 -13.10 27.43
C GLU A 686 -53.61 -12.55 27.62
N ASP A 687 -54.63 -13.40 27.52
CA ASP A 687 -56.05 -12.99 27.59
C ASP A 687 -56.44 -11.82 26.66
N PHE A 688 -55.98 -11.86 25.40
CA PHE A 688 -56.19 -10.80 24.39
C PHE A 688 -55.62 -9.42 24.77
N LYS A 689 -54.73 -9.36 25.77
CA LYS A 689 -54.02 -8.14 26.16
C LYS A 689 -52.54 -8.29 25.85
N GLN A 690 -51.95 -7.22 25.33
CA GLN A 690 -50.51 -7.12 25.20
C GLN A 690 -49.90 -7.00 26.59
N LYS A 691 -48.91 -7.85 26.85
CA LYS A 691 -48.10 -7.85 28.06
C LYS A 691 -46.64 -7.81 27.67
N GLU A 692 -45.88 -7.00 28.38
CA GLU A 692 -44.45 -6.81 28.15
C GLU A 692 -43.69 -7.63 29.19
N LEU A 693 -42.79 -8.49 28.72
CA LEU A 693 -41.88 -9.26 29.56
C LEU A 693 -40.46 -8.71 29.41
N PRO A 694 -39.64 -8.78 30.47
CA PRO A 694 -38.23 -8.42 30.37
C PRO A 694 -37.53 -9.32 29.35
N ASP A 695 -36.66 -8.72 28.55
CA ASP A 695 -35.82 -9.39 27.57
C ASP A 695 -34.35 -9.30 28.03
N ASP A 696 -33.79 -10.42 28.48
CA ASP A 696 -32.38 -10.51 28.91
C ASP A 696 -31.52 -11.10 27.80
N TRP A 697 -31.16 -10.25 26.84
CA TRP A 697 -30.25 -10.60 25.74
C TRP A 697 -28.86 -11.05 26.22
N THR A 698 -28.48 -10.75 27.48
CA THR A 698 -27.19 -11.14 28.05
C THR A 698 -27.21 -12.50 28.75
N ALA A 699 -28.36 -13.19 28.77
CA ALA A 699 -28.54 -14.43 29.53
C ALA A 699 -27.56 -15.55 29.14
N PHE A 700 -27.11 -15.56 27.89
CA PHE A 700 -26.17 -16.56 27.35
C PHE A 700 -24.78 -16.00 27.05
N GLY A 701 -24.52 -14.73 27.32
CA GLY A 701 -23.27 -14.04 27.00
C GLY A 701 -23.44 -12.87 26.04
N ASP A 702 -22.33 -12.27 25.66
CA ASP A 702 -22.24 -11.13 24.73
C ASP A 702 -20.93 -11.23 23.96
N PRO A 703 -20.86 -12.09 22.91
CA PRO A 703 -19.61 -12.33 22.18
C PRO A 703 -19.18 -11.14 21.32
N TRP A 704 -20.04 -10.14 21.13
CA TRP A 704 -19.78 -8.95 20.31
C TRP A 704 -19.20 -7.78 21.09
N SER A 705 -19.14 -7.86 22.42
CA SER A 705 -18.62 -6.77 23.25
C SER A 705 -17.39 -7.20 24.06
N ILE A 706 -16.34 -6.39 24.00
CA ILE A 706 -15.11 -6.59 24.76
C ILE A 706 -15.16 -5.72 26.01
N ARG A 707 -15.18 -6.34 27.19
CA ARG A 707 -15.06 -5.63 28.47
C ARG A 707 -13.65 -5.04 28.61
N ARG A 708 -13.55 -3.73 28.85
CA ARG A 708 -12.29 -2.97 29.01
C ARG A 708 -12.13 -2.49 30.45
N ASP A 709 -11.90 -3.44 31.35
CA ASP A 709 -11.86 -3.18 32.80
C ASP A 709 -10.76 -2.17 33.19
N GLU A 710 -9.64 -2.20 32.46
CA GLU A 710 -8.50 -1.28 32.58
C GLU A 710 -8.84 0.17 32.22
N MET A 711 -9.91 0.39 31.45
CA MET A 711 -10.36 1.71 31.02
C MET A 711 -11.52 2.24 31.88
N ALA A 712 -11.93 1.51 32.92
CA ALA A 712 -13.02 1.90 33.82
C ALA A 712 -12.75 3.24 34.53
N VAL A 713 -13.82 4.00 34.75
CA VAL A 713 -13.76 5.32 35.39
C VAL A 713 -14.71 5.40 36.58
N ILE A 714 -14.33 6.19 37.57
CA ILE A 714 -15.20 6.46 38.72
C ILE A 714 -16.02 7.71 38.41
N VAL A 715 -17.34 7.57 38.48
CA VAL A 715 -18.28 8.69 38.35
C VAL A 715 -18.75 9.07 39.75
N PRO A 716 -18.26 10.18 40.32
CA PRO A 716 -18.64 10.60 41.66
C PRO A 716 -20.09 11.10 41.66
N MET A 717 -20.93 10.55 42.54
CA MET A 717 -22.31 11.01 42.69
C MET A 717 -22.68 11.21 44.14
N LYS A 718 -23.67 12.06 44.40
CA LYS A 718 -24.11 12.37 45.76
C LYS A 718 -24.64 11.11 46.46
N GLY A 719 -23.81 10.56 47.36
CA GLY A 719 -24.14 9.41 48.21
C GLY A 719 -23.96 8.04 47.55
N LEU A 720 -23.31 7.96 46.38
CA LEU A 720 -22.91 6.71 45.73
C LEU A 720 -21.89 7.03 44.63
N ASP A 721 -20.67 6.49 44.73
CA ASP A 721 -19.73 6.51 43.62
C ASP A 721 -19.99 5.29 42.74
N VAL A 722 -20.03 5.51 41.43
CA VAL A 722 -20.32 4.45 40.45
C VAL A 722 -19.06 4.14 39.66
N ARG A 723 -18.72 2.86 39.57
CA ARG A 723 -17.69 2.38 38.67
C ARG A 723 -18.33 2.15 37.30
N ALA A 724 -17.99 2.99 36.31
CA ALA A 724 -18.46 2.83 34.94
C ALA A 724 -17.42 2.02 34.15
N VAL A 725 -17.79 0.82 33.74
CA VAL A 725 -16.94 -0.11 33.00
C VAL A 725 -17.31 -0.11 31.52
N PRO A 726 -16.38 0.18 30.60
CA PRO A 726 -16.66 0.17 29.18
C PRO A 726 -16.70 -1.25 28.61
N TYR A 727 -17.61 -1.43 27.67
CA TYR A 727 -17.74 -2.58 26.79
C TYR A 727 -17.68 -2.07 25.34
N ASP A 728 -16.66 -2.43 24.61
CA ASP A 728 -16.46 -1.97 23.23
C ASP A 728 -17.08 -2.99 22.26
N MET A 729 -17.96 -2.53 21.37
CA MET A 729 -18.60 -3.32 20.33
C MET A 729 -18.21 -2.77 18.95
N PRO A 730 -17.82 -3.61 17.97
CA PRO A 730 -17.46 -3.13 16.64
C PRO A 730 -18.70 -2.80 15.81
N ILE A 731 -18.61 -1.73 15.03
CA ILE A 731 -19.56 -1.33 14.02
C ILE A 731 -18.87 -1.42 12.66
N ILE A 732 -19.13 -2.53 11.95
CA ILE A 732 -18.48 -2.84 10.68
C ILE A 732 -19.19 -2.09 9.54
N GLY A 733 -18.45 -1.26 8.81
CA GLY A 733 -18.94 -0.58 7.61
C GLY A 733 -19.23 -1.55 6.45
N TYR A 734 -20.22 -1.23 5.63
CA TYR A 734 -20.57 -2.06 4.47
C TYR A 734 -19.43 -2.13 3.45
N GLY A 735 -19.17 -3.34 2.95
CA GLY A 735 -18.05 -3.61 2.05
C GLY A 735 -16.70 -3.59 2.76
N ASP A 736 -16.70 -3.83 4.08
CA ASP A 736 -15.49 -3.90 4.91
C ASP A 736 -14.62 -2.64 4.80
N SER A 737 -15.26 -1.47 4.78
CA SER A 737 -14.61 -0.18 4.55
C SER A 737 -13.79 0.33 5.74
N SER A 738 -14.37 0.26 6.95
CA SER A 738 -13.74 0.57 8.24
C SER A 738 -14.60 0.02 9.38
N ILE A 739 -14.05 -0.02 10.59
CA ILE A 739 -14.70 -0.53 11.80
C ILE A 739 -14.68 0.57 12.87
N SER A 740 -15.85 1.14 13.15
CA SER A 740 -16.04 2.08 14.27
C SER A 740 -16.25 1.34 15.58
N THR A 741 -16.05 2.04 16.71
CA THR A 741 -16.28 1.49 18.05
C THR A 741 -17.54 2.08 18.67
N LEU A 742 -18.45 1.23 19.14
CA LEU A 742 -19.53 1.58 20.05
C LEU A 742 -19.14 1.20 21.48
N ARG A 743 -18.78 2.18 22.31
CA ARG A 743 -18.45 2.02 23.73
C ARG A 743 -19.70 2.10 24.61
N LEU A 744 -19.99 1.04 25.32
CA LEU A 744 -21.17 0.89 26.18
C LEU A 744 -20.76 0.84 27.65
N TRP A 745 -21.25 1.79 28.46
CA TRP A 745 -20.94 1.82 29.89
C TRP A 745 -21.87 0.91 30.67
N GLN A 746 -21.29 -0.02 31.42
CA GLN A 746 -21.95 -0.80 32.47
C GLN A 746 -21.67 -0.17 33.84
N CYS A 747 -22.70 0.01 34.65
CA CYS A 747 -22.55 0.53 36.01
C CYS A 747 -22.36 -0.60 37.01
N GLU A 748 -21.29 -0.50 37.79
CA GLU A 748 -20.94 -1.40 38.87
C GLU A 748 -20.70 -0.61 40.16
N SER A 749 -20.81 -1.28 41.30
CA SER A 749 -20.50 -0.64 42.59
C SER A 749 -18.98 -0.67 42.84
N THR A 750 -18.46 0.40 43.42
CA THR A 750 -17.10 0.42 43.99
C THR A 750 -16.98 -0.45 45.25
N HIS A 751 -18.12 -0.78 45.87
CA HIS A 751 -18.26 -1.63 47.03
C HIS A 751 -19.34 -2.67 46.77
N GLU A 752 -18.95 -3.84 46.27
CA GLU A 752 -19.92 -4.88 45.86
C GLU A 752 -20.68 -5.49 47.05
N PHE A 753 -20.06 -5.54 48.22
CA PHE A 753 -20.57 -6.31 49.35
C PHE A 753 -20.02 -5.84 50.71
N ASP A 754 -20.92 -5.65 51.68
CA ASP A 754 -20.57 -5.40 53.08
C ASP A 754 -20.68 -6.70 53.90
N PHE A 755 -19.53 -7.25 54.27
CA PHE A 755 -19.44 -8.51 55.03
C PHE A 755 -20.01 -8.40 56.46
N ASP A 756 -19.91 -7.24 57.08
CA ASP A 756 -20.37 -7.04 58.46
C ASP A 756 -21.90 -7.01 58.49
N LEU A 757 -22.52 -6.27 57.56
CA LEU A 757 -23.99 -6.25 57.41
C LEU A 757 -24.55 -7.62 57.02
N PHE A 758 -23.85 -8.37 56.18
CA PHE A 758 -24.24 -9.73 55.83
C PHE A 758 -24.19 -10.68 57.05
N ASN A 759 -23.12 -10.62 57.85
CA ASN A 759 -22.99 -11.41 59.07
C ASN A 759 -24.05 -11.04 60.12
N MET A 760 -24.52 -9.79 60.12
CA MET A 760 -25.65 -9.33 60.92
C MET A 760 -27.02 -9.70 60.32
N GLN A 761 -27.06 -10.49 59.24
CA GLN A 761 -28.26 -10.94 58.52
C GLN A 761 -29.07 -9.79 57.87
N ASP A 762 -28.46 -8.62 57.67
CA ASP A 762 -29.06 -7.50 56.94
C ASP A 762 -28.69 -7.56 55.46
N TYR A 763 -29.12 -8.64 54.80
CA TYR A 763 -28.76 -8.96 53.42
C TYR A 763 -29.13 -7.86 52.41
N ALA A 764 -30.27 -7.20 52.62
CA ALA A 764 -30.74 -6.13 51.74
C ALA A 764 -29.84 -4.89 51.80
N LYS A 765 -29.31 -4.55 52.99
CA LYS A 765 -28.36 -3.45 53.11
C LYS A 765 -26.95 -3.85 52.67
N ALA A 766 -26.55 -5.10 52.89
CA ALA A 766 -25.26 -5.63 52.47
C ALA A 766 -25.01 -5.52 50.95
N SER A 767 -26.06 -5.51 50.13
CA SER A 767 -26.00 -5.36 48.66
C SER A 767 -26.64 -4.07 48.15
N LYS A 768 -26.94 -3.10 49.02
CA LYS A 768 -27.68 -1.89 48.64
C LYS A 768 -26.93 -1.05 47.59
N ASP A 769 -25.64 -0.83 47.78
CA ASP A 769 -24.85 0.02 46.91
C ASP A 769 -24.65 -0.65 45.54
N LYS A 770 -24.41 -1.97 45.53
CA LYS A 770 -24.45 -2.82 44.34
C LYS A 770 -25.73 -2.65 43.54
N ASN A 771 -26.89 -2.91 44.17
CA ASN A 771 -28.18 -2.78 43.49
C ASN A 771 -28.41 -1.36 42.96
N THR A 772 -28.06 -0.34 43.75
CA THR A 772 -28.29 1.06 43.37
C THR A 772 -27.41 1.50 42.19
N ALA A 773 -26.17 1.00 42.11
CA ALA A 773 -25.27 1.27 40.98
C ALA A 773 -25.72 0.52 39.73
N GLU A 774 -25.99 -0.78 39.83
CA GLU A 774 -26.40 -1.62 38.69
C GLU A 774 -27.77 -1.24 38.13
N ASP A 775 -28.69 -0.73 38.95
CA ASP A 775 -30.01 -0.26 38.51
C ASP A 775 -29.90 0.86 37.45
N ILE A 776 -28.78 1.61 37.39
CA ILE A 776 -28.54 2.65 36.39
C ILE A 776 -28.53 2.05 34.97
N THR A 777 -27.86 0.92 34.77
CA THR A 777 -27.76 0.23 33.47
C THR A 777 -28.65 -1.01 33.40
N LYS A 778 -29.69 -1.07 34.23
CA LYS A 778 -30.59 -2.23 34.25
C LYS A 778 -31.72 -2.10 33.23
N LEU A 779 -32.41 -0.96 33.21
CA LEU A 779 -33.58 -0.69 32.37
C LEU A 779 -33.40 0.63 31.63
N LEU A 780 -33.69 0.64 30.33
CA LEU A 780 -33.57 1.85 29.50
C LEU A 780 -34.56 2.95 29.92
N TYR A 781 -35.86 2.62 30.03
CA TYR A 781 -36.91 3.56 30.40
C TYR A 781 -37.54 3.19 31.75
N PRO A 782 -36.95 3.61 32.88
CA PRO A 782 -37.61 3.46 34.17
C PRO A 782 -38.86 4.35 34.23
N ASN A 783 -39.90 3.89 34.92
CA ASN A 783 -41.07 4.71 35.18
C ASN A 783 -40.68 5.95 36.00
N ASP A 784 -40.78 7.13 35.39
CA ASP A 784 -40.32 8.41 35.95
C ASP A 784 -41.47 9.28 36.50
N THR A 785 -42.65 8.71 36.72
CA THR A 785 -43.77 9.40 37.36
C THR A 785 -43.43 9.84 38.79
N MET A 786 -42.61 9.05 39.50
CA MET A 786 -42.18 9.31 40.87
C MET A 786 -40.73 9.82 40.95
N LYS A 787 -40.39 10.49 42.06
CA LYS A 787 -39.06 11.08 42.30
C LYS A 787 -37.91 10.07 42.15
N ALA A 788 -38.11 8.82 42.57
CA ALA A 788 -37.10 7.77 42.46
C ALA A 788 -36.74 7.46 40.99
N GLY A 789 -37.74 7.33 40.11
CA GLY A 789 -37.52 7.11 38.68
C GLY A 789 -36.90 8.33 37.99
N LYS A 790 -37.33 9.55 38.32
CA LYS A 790 -36.69 10.78 37.82
C LYS A 790 -35.22 10.85 38.22
N LEU A 791 -34.89 10.48 39.46
CA LEU A 791 -33.52 10.45 39.93
C LEU A 791 -32.70 9.40 39.18
N LEU A 792 -33.24 8.20 38.96
CA LEU A 792 -32.57 7.16 38.18
C LEU A 792 -32.27 7.63 36.75
N ARG A 793 -33.22 8.29 36.09
CA ARG A 793 -33.04 8.85 34.74
C ARG A 793 -31.96 9.93 34.68
N VAL A 794 -31.90 10.80 35.69
CA VAL A 794 -30.80 11.78 35.81
C VAL A 794 -29.46 11.08 36.05
N ARG A 795 -29.43 10.00 36.84
CA ARG A 795 -28.20 9.22 37.07
C ARG A 795 -27.69 8.58 35.79
N GLN A 796 -28.56 7.99 34.97
CA GLN A 796 -28.22 7.45 33.65
C GLN A 796 -27.54 8.49 32.76
N GLN A 797 -28.17 9.66 32.60
CA GLN A 797 -27.61 10.76 31.79
C GLN A 797 -26.28 11.27 32.35
N TYR A 798 -26.17 11.39 33.68
CA TYR A 798 -24.95 11.86 34.30
C TYR A 798 -23.80 10.88 34.11
N VAL A 799 -24.03 9.57 34.29
CA VAL A 799 -23.01 8.55 34.06
C VAL A 799 -22.58 8.54 32.61
N LEU A 800 -23.52 8.53 31.66
CA LEU A 800 -23.20 8.57 30.23
C LEU A 800 -22.31 9.76 29.88
N CYS A 801 -22.69 10.97 30.28
CA CYS A 801 -21.91 12.17 29.98
C CYS A 801 -20.56 12.18 30.72
N SER A 802 -20.55 11.87 32.01
CA SER A 802 -19.33 11.95 32.82
C SER A 802 -18.30 10.90 32.40
N ALA A 803 -18.71 9.64 32.26
CA ALA A 803 -17.79 8.56 31.89
C ALA A 803 -17.22 8.77 30.49
N SER A 804 -18.06 9.13 29.52
CA SER A 804 -17.63 9.40 28.15
C SER A 804 -16.68 10.60 28.06
N LEU A 805 -16.97 11.71 28.76
CA LEU A 805 -16.07 12.87 28.77
C LEU A 805 -14.73 12.56 29.46
N GLN A 806 -14.73 11.79 30.54
CA GLN A 806 -13.50 11.38 31.22
C GLN A 806 -12.61 10.55 30.27
N ASP A 807 -13.21 9.62 29.54
CA ASP A 807 -12.51 8.80 28.55
C ASP A 807 -11.97 9.62 27.37
N MET A 808 -12.80 10.47 26.76
CA MET A 808 -12.37 11.37 25.68
C MET A 808 -11.21 12.29 26.10
N LEU A 809 -11.23 12.80 27.33
CA LEU A 809 -10.15 13.63 27.87
C LEU A 809 -8.88 12.85 28.20
N ARG A 810 -8.98 11.55 28.49
CA ARG A 810 -7.82 10.67 28.66
C ARG A 810 -7.15 10.44 27.31
N THR A 811 -7.93 10.00 26.32
CA THR A 811 -7.45 9.75 24.95
C THR A 811 -6.85 10.99 24.28
N TYR A 812 -7.35 12.20 24.58
CA TYR A 812 -6.77 13.44 24.05
C TYR A 812 -5.42 13.83 24.69
N LYS A 813 -5.12 13.34 25.91
CA LYS A 813 -3.90 13.70 26.66
C LYS A 813 -2.75 12.72 26.42
N GLU A 814 -3.10 11.47 26.18
CA GLU A 814 -2.21 10.43 25.69
C GLU A 814 -1.81 10.76 24.24
#